data_AF-A0A965X3D4-F1
#
_entry.id   AF-A0A965X3D4-F1
#
_cell.length_a   1.000
_cell.length_b   1.000
_cell.length_c   1.000
_cell.angle_alpha   90.00
_cell.angle_beta   90.00
_cell.angle_gamma   90.00
#
_symmetry.space_group_name_H-M   'P 1'
#
loop_
_entity.id
_entity.type
_entity.pdbx_description
1 polymer ?
#
loop_
_entity_poly.entity_id
_entity_poly.type
_entity_poly.pdbx_seq_one_letter_code
_entity_poly.pdbx_strand_id
1 'polypeptide(L)'
;MRKTIAFLCACCLFFGITVAQTTPPVKSGPTPNARQMKYLQDPMAAFIHFGMNTFAGSDGIEWGNDVKRPASTFNPTNGKVDTDQWVRLLKKAGFTRVIITLKHHDGFCTWPTKITDYNISKSPYLGGKGDLAKELSESCDKYGLDMGIYLSPWDAWEPSYGDSTPGDYNDFYDGQLRELLGGAYGRLNTETGKREIVEIWLDGATGDGVAHQTYDFTRFVNTVRELQPNCLTWMTLQAAQNYSGPEAGFPVDAFWVGNEKGYVNDPVWMKVAVNGTSVSQYNSNGKYMCIPEADVSIRPGWFYHAAQDGSVKTLDYLINNIYFRSVGMGIPLLLNVPPNRQGKFHANDSVALMKFGTAISNTFQTNLLTTQMTATASAVRGSGFEAANVLDGNYDTYWTMADGQTSGTITVDLGKDVEMDVIRIREYIPLGQRVSGWKAEVEVYGSWREFGTGQTIGYQRMIKGTLLPVRKIRLTITSALAVPLINSIEAYKSDASITSVGPVPPGINSTEASVLQSLKTMKVSKLKFEVLEMPSGHWPTLAEMKFYNSLNGTREEISRNGFTATATSEAKQAVNGEPDCPASNTLDNTISTIWQPEWKPKVSMPQSLMYNFGKQIDLSEISYLPRQTSDQDIASKFNIYTAENAGDPYTLSLSGGTFIATQKAAQFTPIASSDWTVLQNYSTTGTAIQSKTNTAVAQFGVQGGWFRLLGSKSPSTGIFEVWIDGVKSATIDTYAALLSKDAVLYENNSLSADNHIVLIKATGTKNNSSIDSKIILQNVFKLENGVKGMFEMAKTFDESREDAGTFTFEIRRYGSLSEPASVTFITTPGTGVHGKTYEDKTEVIQFAAGESVKTAAVNILENSLAEGNKDFYIELNNPTNNHIPGFNTVTRVLVYDNDGDASNSNLEGYCTPGGTQHSEKKAYLESATTDGAKKNVNYNVTSSPTSVYVKYLDDFIEAERGSTFTLNLKGFQAGERSTSTVYQDFRYNKAYIYADWNADLTFSADEKIAEFGQQPPSNVILGNYDAVMNISQTISVPATAILQSIPVRVLYHNAWMSLSNGACSNVTEGMAYDFKLNVVTMTSGIKHQKENLFNAYYYAFSKNIVCTGDFTVNTKFDVINSNGVLVKTQSVTTPQNEVIITVPNISKGCYLVLIRNSKTSEVKKIIA
;
A
#
# COMPACT_ATOMS: atom_id res chain seq x y z
N MET A 1 -22.21 -59.03 72.63
CA MET A 1 -22.31 -58.04 71.52
C MET A 1 -21.81 -56.71 72.04
N ARG A 2 -20.49 -56.43 71.99
CA ARG A 2 -19.74 -55.69 70.94
C ARG A 2 -20.17 -54.22 70.72
N LYS A 3 -19.26 -53.25 70.93
CA LYS A 3 -19.22 -51.83 70.47
C LYS A 3 -17.75 -51.25 70.49
N THR A 4 -17.48 -50.15 69.77
CA THR A 4 -16.21 -49.81 69.01
C THR A 4 -15.54 -48.44 69.38
N ILE A 5 -14.27 -48.20 68.97
CA ILE A 5 -13.31 -47.09 69.34
C ILE A 5 -12.84 -46.25 68.10
N ALA A 6 -12.47 -44.96 68.27
CA ALA A 6 -11.78 -44.08 67.28
C ALA A 6 -10.75 -43.10 67.94
N PHE A 7 -9.73 -42.64 67.18
CA PHE A 7 -8.41 -42.11 67.64
C PHE A 7 -8.16 -40.61 67.28
N LEU A 8 -7.29 -39.94 68.06
CA LEU A 8 -6.86 -38.52 68.00
C LEU A 8 -5.51 -38.33 67.24
N CYS A 9 -5.33 -37.31 66.39
CA CYS A 9 -4.01 -36.76 65.99
C CYS A 9 -4.13 -35.36 65.32
N ALA A 10 -3.12 -34.51 65.52
CA ALA A 10 -3.08 -33.07 65.26
C ALA A 10 -2.88 -32.65 63.78
N CYS A 11 -3.50 -31.56 63.34
CA CYS A 11 -3.08 -30.75 62.17
C CYS A 11 -3.38 -29.25 62.44
N CYS A 12 -2.33 -28.45 62.53
CA CYS A 12 -2.39 -27.00 62.72
C CYS A 12 -2.87 -26.27 61.45
N LEU A 13 -3.84 -25.38 61.60
CA LEU A 13 -4.17 -24.33 60.63
C LEU A 13 -3.05 -23.28 60.61
N PHE A 14 -2.13 -23.37 59.64
CA PHE A 14 -1.28 -22.24 59.27
C PHE A 14 -1.99 -21.44 58.16
N PHE A 15 -2.73 -20.40 58.55
CA PHE A 15 -2.95 -19.26 57.66
C PHE A 15 -1.60 -18.54 57.54
N GLY A 16 -0.83 -18.87 56.50
CA GLY A 16 0.36 -18.12 56.15
C GLY A 16 -0.05 -16.71 55.75
N ILE A 17 0.18 -15.74 56.64
CA ILE A 17 0.23 -14.32 56.27
C ILE A 17 1.36 -14.22 55.24
N THR A 18 1.03 -14.02 53.97
CA THR A 18 2.00 -13.62 52.94
C THR A 18 2.48 -12.22 53.30
N VAL A 19 3.55 -12.14 54.08
CA VAL A 19 4.26 -10.90 54.32
C VAL A 19 4.78 -10.41 52.97
N ALA A 20 4.40 -9.19 52.56
CA ALA A 20 4.91 -8.58 51.35
C ALA A 20 6.44 -8.57 51.39
N GLN A 21 7.09 -9.09 50.34
CA GLN A 21 8.54 -9.12 50.26
C GLN A 21 9.01 -7.75 49.76
N THR A 22 9.72 -6.99 50.58
CA THR A 22 10.18 -5.63 50.22
C THR A 22 11.62 -5.60 49.72
N THR A 23 12.35 -6.72 49.80
CA THR A 23 13.72 -6.82 49.29
C THR A 23 13.75 -7.24 47.82
N PRO A 24 14.69 -6.68 47.01
CA PRO A 24 14.93 -7.13 45.64
C PRO A 24 15.13 -8.64 45.52
N PRO A 25 14.66 -9.27 44.43
CA PRO A 25 15.00 -10.66 44.12
C PRO A 25 16.52 -10.86 44.02
N VAL A 26 17.02 -12.02 44.42
CA VAL A 26 18.45 -12.36 44.28
C VAL A 26 18.84 -12.51 42.80
N LYS A 27 20.14 -12.40 42.51
CA LYS A 27 20.71 -12.66 41.18
C LYS A 27 20.38 -14.09 40.71
N SER A 28 20.09 -14.26 39.42
CA SER A 28 19.78 -15.56 38.82
C SER A 28 20.56 -15.77 37.52
N GLY A 29 21.54 -16.68 37.54
CA GLY A 29 22.45 -16.90 36.42
C GLY A 29 23.50 -15.79 36.28
N PRO A 30 24.27 -15.78 35.18
CA PRO A 30 25.30 -14.79 34.95
C PRO A 30 24.71 -13.39 34.70
N THR A 31 25.48 -12.35 35.04
CA THR A 31 25.06 -10.94 34.98
C THR A 31 26.07 -10.09 34.22
N PRO A 32 25.63 -9.08 33.44
CA PRO A 32 26.54 -8.18 32.75
C PRO A 32 27.44 -7.43 33.73
N ASN A 33 28.72 -7.33 33.38
CA ASN A 33 29.63 -6.38 34.00
C ASN A 33 29.44 -4.96 33.41
N ALA A 34 30.16 -3.95 33.90
CA ALA A 34 29.98 -2.55 33.49
C ALA A 34 30.23 -2.31 31.98
N ARG A 35 31.26 -2.92 31.39
CA ARG A 35 31.56 -2.77 29.95
C ARG A 35 30.51 -3.47 29.07
N GLN A 36 30.04 -4.65 29.48
CA GLN A 36 28.94 -5.35 28.82
C GLN A 36 27.62 -4.58 28.93
N MET A 37 27.37 -3.93 30.08
CA MET A 37 26.18 -3.11 30.27
C MET A 37 26.21 -1.86 29.37
N LYS A 38 27.35 -1.13 29.33
CA LYS A 38 27.53 -0.01 28.40
C LYS A 38 27.34 -0.44 26.95
N TYR A 39 27.87 -1.62 26.59
CA TYR A 39 27.74 -2.15 25.24
C TYR A 39 26.27 -2.38 24.81
N LEU A 40 25.43 -2.90 25.71
CA LEU A 40 23.99 -3.05 25.44
C LEU A 40 23.26 -1.71 25.40
N GLN A 41 23.70 -0.72 26.19
CA GLN A 41 23.14 0.64 26.20
C GLN A 41 23.45 1.43 24.93
N ASP A 42 24.57 1.11 24.28
CA ASP A 42 25.07 1.73 23.07
C ASP A 42 25.00 0.75 21.88
N PRO A 43 23.81 0.25 21.49
CA PRO A 43 23.68 -0.96 20.67
C PRO A 43 24.00 -0.76 19.17
N MET A 44 24.40 0.43 18.74
CA MET A 44 24.70 0.72 17.34
C MET A 44 26.17 1.11 17.16
N ALA A 45 26.94 0.17 16.62
CA ALA A 45 28.33 0.36 16.23
C ALA A 45 28.46 0.31 14.71
N ALA A 46 29.41 1.09 14.18
CA ALA A 46 29.76 1.08 12.78
C ALA A 46 31.07 0.34 12.58
N PHE A 47 31.18 -0.41 11.50
CA PHE A 47 32.43 -1.04 11.10
C PHE A 47 32.97 -0.37 9.82
N ILE A 48 34.28 -0.26 9.72
CA ILE A 48 34.98 0.37 8.59
C ILE A 48 36.05 -0.61 8.11
N HIS A 49 35.71 -1.36 7.07
CA HIS A 49 36.70 -2.09 6.26
C HIS A 49 37.36 -1.14 5.27
N PHE A 50 38.60 -0.77 5.56
CA PHE A 50 39.42 0.07 4.70
C PHE A 50 40.89 -0.30 4.86
N GLY A 51 41.57 -0.54 3.74
CA GLY A 51 42.95 -1.03 3.75
C GLY A 51 43.43 -1.41 2.36
N MET A 52 44.43 -2.29 2.28
CA MET A 52 45.02 -2.76 1.02
C MET A 52 43.97 -3.26 0.03
N ASN A 53 43.01 -4.02 0.53
CA ASN A 53 41.93 -4.66 -0.23
C ASN A 53 41.04 -3.68 -1.02
N THR A 54 40.86 -2.45 -0.55
CA THR A 54 40.13 -1.40 -1.29
C THR A 54 40.80 -1.04 -2.62
N PHE A 55 42.13 -1.17 -2.68
CA PHE A 55 42.95 -0.75 -3.82
C PHE A 55 43.46 -1.92 -4.67
N ALA A 56 43.42 -3.14 -4.14
CA ALA A 56 43.85 -4.31 -4.86
C ALA A 56 42.90 -4.64 -6.03
N GLY A 57 43.45 -4.88 -7.23
CA GLY A 57 42.67 -5.14 -8.43
C GLY A 57 41.99 -3.90 -9.05
N SER A 58 41.18 -4.09 -10.09
CA SER A 58 40.44 -2.99 -10.73
C SER A 58 39.25 -2.50 -9.92
N ASP A 59 38.61 -3.38 -9.14
CA ASP A 59 37.38 -3.09 -8.40
C ASP A 59 37.48 -3.35 -6.88
N GLY A 60 38.68 -3.62 -6.34
CA GLY A 60 38.84 -4.08 -4.96
C GLY A 60 38.71 -5.61 -4.84
N ILE A 61 39.09 -6.17 -3.69
CA ILE A 61 38.90 -7.59 -3.33
C ILE A 61 38.43 -7.70 -1.89
N GLU A 62 37.70 -8.75 -1.52
CA GLU A 62 37.27 -8.98 -0.12
C GLU A 62 38.42 -9.52 0.74
N TRP A 63 39.16 -10.50 0.20
CA TRP A 63 40.32 -11.10 0.84
C TRP A 63 41.56 -10.95 -0.04
N GLY A 64 42.68 -10.58 0.59
CA GLY A 64 43.97 -10.33 -0.08
C GLY A 64 44.99 -11.46 0.09
N ASN A 65 44.54 -12.64 0.50
CA ASN A 65 45.35 -13.81 0.85
C ASN A 65 45.98 -14.51 -0.35
N ASP A 66 45.38 -14.43 -1.55
CA ASP A 66 45.83 -15.20 -2.71
C ASP A 66 47.01 -14.57 -3.46
N VAL A 67 47.25 -13.25 -3.29
CA VAL A 67 48.34 -12.52 -3.97
C VAL A 67 48.89 -11.41 -3.08
N LYS A 68 50.14 -11.56 -2.62
CA LYS A 68 50.89 -10.51 -1.90
C LYS A 68 51.00 -9.24 -2.78
N ARG A 69 50.57 -8.09 -2.23
CA ARG A 69 50.63 -6.79 -2.90
C ARG A 69 51.72 -5.91 -2.28
N PRO A 70 52.40 -5.05 -3.05
CA PRO A 70 53.33 -4.10 -2.46
C PRO A 70 52.59 -3.02 -1.67
N ALA A 71 53.20 -2.48 -0.61
CA ALA A 71 52.64 -1.38 0.18
C ALA A 71 52.26 -0.14 -0.66
N SER A 72 52.90 0.05 -1.82
CA SER A 72 52.59 1.12 -2.76
C SER A 72 51.18 1.03 -3.39
N THR A 73 50.53 -0.13 -3.32
CA THR A 73 49.14 -0.31 -3.79
C THR A 73 48.15 0.45 -2.91
N PHE A 74 48.43 0.64 -1.62
CA PHE A 74 47.61 1.48 -0.76
C PHE A 74 47.82 2.96 -1.11
N ASN A 75 46.93 3.53 -1.91
CA ASN A 75 47.06 4.91 -2.40
C ASN A 75 45.68 5.57 -2.63
N PRO A 76 45.08 6.17 -1.58
CA PRO A 76 43.84 6.94 -1.69
C PRO A 76 43.93 8.02 -2.78
N THR A 77 42.99 8.01 -3.73
CA THR A 77 43.05 8.87 -4.93
C THR A 77 42.81 10.35 -4.65
N ASN A 78 42.21 10.68 -3.49
CA ASN A 78 42.03 12.04 -3.01
C ASN A 78 43.26 12.57 -2.24
N GLY A 79 44.35 11.80 -2.17
CA GLY A 79 45.59 12.14 -1.46
C GLY A 79 45.49 12.01 0.07
N LYS A 80 44.40 12.47 0.68
CA LYS A 80 44.07 12.28 2.10
C LYS A 80 42.69 11.64 2.27
N VAL A 81 42.60 10.68 3.19
CA VAL A 81 41.35 10.06 3.64
C VAL A 81 40.54 11.06 4.48
N ASP A 82 39.21 10.98 4.39
CA ASP A 82 38.29 11.91 5.09
C ASP A 82 37.58 11.19 6.25
N THR A 83 38.35 10.84 7.29
CA THR A 83 37.83 10.23 8.53
C THR A 83 36.79 11.14 9.22
N ASP A 84 36.91 12.45 9.02
CA ASP A 84 35.98 13.47 9.47
C ASP A 84 34.58 13.27 8.86
N GLN A 85 34.49 12.97 7.56
CA GLN A 85 33.24 12.61 6.89
C GLN A 85 32.64 11.34 7.50
N TRP A 86 33.46 10.32 7.74
CA TRP A 86 32.98 9.03 8.26
C TRP A 86 32.34 9.22 9.62
N VAL A 87 33.09 9.74 10.60
CA VAL A 87 32.63 9.87 11.98
C VAL A 87 31.46 10.84 12.08
N ARG A 88 31.49 11.96 11.34
CA ARG A 88 30.38 12.93 11.33
C ARG A 88 29.08 12.32 10.83
N LEU A 89 29.11 11.52 9.77
CA LEU A 89 27.91 10.87 9.22
C LEU A 89 27.40 9.76 10.14
N LEU A 90 28.29 8.92 10.66
CA LEU A 90 27.94 7.88 11.63
C LEU A 90 27.29 8.47 12.89
N LYS A 91 27.90 9.51 13.47
CA LYS A 91 27.33 10.21 14.64
C LYS A 91 25.96 10.79 14.35
N LYS A 92 25.78 11.43 13.20
CA LYS A 92 24.47 11.97 12.76
C LYS A 92 23.41 10.89 12.55
N ALA A 93 23.82 9.70 12.12
CA ALA A 93 22.92 8.57 11.95
C ALA A 93 22.63 7.80 13.25
N GLY A 94 23.15 8.25 14.40
CA GLY A 94 22.83 7.68 15.71
C GLY A 94 23.78 6.59 16.19
N PHE A 95 24.88 6.33 15.47
CA PHE A 95 25.92 5.42 15.96
C PHE A 95 26.65 6.04 17.15
N THR A 96 27.06 5.19 18.08
CA THR A 96 27.79 5.56 19.31
C THR A 96 29.25 5.13 19.27
N ARG A 97 29.58 4.15 18.42
CA ARG A 97 30.92 3.60 18.28
C ARG A 97 31.30 3.34 16.82
N VAL A 98 32.58 3.44 16.50
CA VAL A 98 33.18 3.03 15.22
C VAL A 98 34.34 2.07 15.44
N ILE A 99 34.41 1.01 14.64
CA ILE A 99 35.48 0.01 14.63
C ILE A 99 36.12 0.03 13.26
N ILE A 100 37.45 0.16 13.20
CA ILE A 100 38.20 0.20 11.94
C ILE A 100 39.15 -0.98 11.81
N THR A 101 39.26 -1.53 10.61
CA THR A 101 40.28 -2.53 10.26
C THR A 101 41.66 -1.91 10.22
N LEU A 102 42.40 -1.96 11.33
CA LEU A 102 43.78 -1.47 11.37
C LEU A 102 44.75 -2.46 10.70
N LYS A 103 44.46 -3.75 10.81
CA LYS A 103 45.09 -4.83 10.03
C LYS A 103 44.02 -5.83 9.62
N HIS A 104 43.89 -6.13 8.33
CA HIS A 104 43.03 -7.18 7.80
C HIS A 104 43.83 -8.47 7.52
N HIS A 105 43.19 -9.53 7.03
CA HIS A 105 43.86 -10.83 6.77
C HIS A 105 45.07 -10.74 5.83
N ASP A 106 45.13 -9.72 4.97
CA ASP A 106 46.27 -9.47 4.08
C ASP A 106 47.55 -9.05 4.82
N GLY A 107 47.47 -8.70 6.12
CA GLY A 107 48.60 -8.35 6.98
C GLY A 107 49.05 -6.88 6.91
N PHE A 108 48.50 -6.07 5.99
CA PHE A 108 48.91 -4.66 5.85
C PHE A 108 48.41 -3.82 7.03
N CYS A 109 49.34 -3.19 7.74
CA CYS A 109 49.05 -2.34 8.89
C CYS A 109 48.82 -0.89 8.46
N THR A 110 47.66 -0.31 8.81
CA THR A 110 47.28 1.07 8.42
C THR A 110 47.76 2.17 9.40
N TRP A 111 48.62 1.80 10.34
CA TRP A 111 49.36 2.71 11.23
C TRP A 111 50.87 2.45 11.08
N PRO A 112 51.74 3.42 11.43
CA PRO A 112 53.18 3.28 11.26
C PRO A 112 53.82 2.43 12.38
N THR A 113 53.45 1.14 12.43
CA THR A 113 54.00 0.15 13.37
C THR A 113 55.51 0.01 13.25
N LYS A 114 56.20 -0.25 14.36
CA LYS A 114 57.64 -0.57 14.38
C LYS A 114 57.91 -2.07 14.24
N ILE A 115 56.86 -2.89 14.22
CA ILE A 115 56.96 -4.35 14.31
C ILE A 115 57.19 -5.00 12.92
N THR A 116 56.53 -4.50 11.87
CA THR A 116 56.69 -4.99 10.49
C THR A 116 56.91 -3.85 9.52
N ASP A 117 57.69 -4.07 8.46
CA ASP A 117 57.83 -3.12 7.35
C ASP A 117 56.59 -3.08 6.44
N TYR A 118 55.65 -4.04 6.55
CA TYR A 118 54.45 -4.07 5.72
C TYR A 118 53.31 -3.21 6.30
N ASN A 119 53.56 -1.90 6.30
CA ASN A 119 52.65 -0.93 6.88
C ASN A 119 52.57 0.37 6.06
N ILE A 120 51.68 1.26 6.47
CA ILE A 120 51.35 2.53 5.82
C ILE A 120 52.57 3.45 5.57
N SER A 121 53.64 3.35 6.36
CA SER A 121 54.87 4.14 6.17
C SER A 121 55.62 3.80 4.89
N LYS A 122 55.40 2.61 4.32
CA LYS A 122 55.96 2.18 3.02
C LYS A 122 55.00 2.44 1.85
N SER A 123 53.87 3.10 2.10
CA SER A 123 52.91 3.49 1.06
C SER A 123 53.13 4.96 0.63
N PRO A 124 52.65 5.38 -0.56
CA PRO A 124 52.69 6.77 -0.98
C PRO A 124 51.77 7.70 -0.16
N TYR A 125 50.87 7.14 0.65
CA TYR A 125 49.88 7.90 1.41
C TYR A 125 50.57 8.94 2.33
N LEU A 126 50.26 10.22 2.10
CA LEU A 126 50.88 11.37 2.76
C LEU A 126 52.42 11.32 2.78
N GLY A 127 53.03 10.78 1.72
CA GLY A 127 54.48 10.62 1.60
C GLY A 127 55.07 9.67 2.65
N GLY A 128 54.34 8.61 3.03
CA GLY A 128 54.75 7.64 4.03
C GLY A 128 54.57 8.12 5.48
N LYS A 129 53.85 9.21 5.71
CA LYS A 129 53.63 9.80 7.04
C LYS A 129 52.19 9.63 7.57
N GLY A 130 51.36 8.89 6.86
CA GLY A 130 49.98 8.65 7.29
C GLY A 130 49.88 7.75 8.51
N ASP A 131 48.79 7.92 9.27
CA ASP A 131 48.46 7.10 10.44
C ASP A 131 46.93 7.08 10.60
N LEU A 132 46.27 6.05 10.06
CA LEU A 132 44.80 6.00 10.09
C LEU A 132 44.25 5.78 11.50
N ALA A 133 44.99 5.12 12.39
CA ALA A 133 44.58 4.97 13.78
C ALA A 133 44.52 6.34 14.48
N LYS A 134 45.51 7.21 14.22
CA LYS A 134 45.52 8.58 14.74
C LYS A 134 44.46 9.46 14.09
N GLU A 135 44.36 9.45 12.77
CA GLU A 135 43.38 10.28 12.02
C GLU A 135 41.93 9.98 12.46
N LEU A 136 41.60 8.69 12.66
CA LEU A 136 40.29 8.31 13.19
C LEU A 136 40.13 8.71 14.67
N SER A 137 41.16 8.53 15.52
CA SER A 137 41.12 8.95 16.93
C SER A 137 40.78 10.44 17.07
N GLU A 138 41.43 11.29 16.28
CA GLU A 138 41.19 12.75 16.26
C GLU A 138 39.77 13.09 15.77
N SER A 139 39.25 12.33 14.81
CA SER A 139 37.87 12.49 14.32
C SER A 139 36.85 12.08 15.39
N CYS A 140 37.11 10.98 16.09
CA CYS A 140 36.32 10.51 17.24
C CYS A 140 36.29 11.53 18.38
N ASP A 141 37.42 12.16 18.68
CA ASP A 141 37.51 13.28 19.64
C ASP A 141 36.61 14.44 19.21
N LYS A 142 36.69 14.82 17.92
CA LYS A 142 35.97 15.97 17.34
C LYS A 142 34.45 15.81 17.34
N TYR A 143 33.94 14.62 17.04
CA TYR A 143 32.50 14.38 16.87
C TYR A 143 31.86 13.57 18.01
N GLY A 144 32.66 13.08 18.97
CA GLY A 144 32.16 12.39 20.15
C GLY A 144 31.61 10.99 19.85
N LEU A 145 32.42 10.16 19.20
CA LEU A 145 32.12 8.76 18.88
C LEU A 145 33.18 7.86 19.52
N ASP A 146 32.78 6.79 20.21
CA ASP A 146 33.73 5.86 20.81
C ASP A 146 34.48 5.07 19.72
N MET A 147 35.75 4.70 19.97
CA MET A 147 36.60 4.02 19.00
C MET A 147 36.89 2.58 19.42
N GLY A 148 36.70 1.64 18.51
CA GLY A 148 37.20 0.28 18.58
C GLY A 148 38.17 -0.01 17.43
N ILE A 149 38.83 -1.16 17.50
CA ILE A 149 39.78 -1.61 16.47
C ILE A 149 39.52 -3.07 16.10
N TYR A 150 39.70 -3.37 14.82
CA TYR A 150 39.85 -4.72 14.34
C TYR A 150 41.33 -4.97 14.02
N LEU A 151 41.85 -6.07 14.56
CA LEU A 151 43.21 -6.53 14.32
C LEU A 151 43.15 -8.02 13.98
N SER A 152 43.28 -8.36 12.71
CA SER A 152 43.10 -9.75 12.29
C SER A 152 44.13 -10.69 12.94
N PRO A 153 43.69 -11.75 13.68
CA PRO A 153 44.60 -12.78 14.15
C PRO A 153 45.25 -13.54 12.99
N TRP A 154 44.50 -13.84 11.93
CA TRP A 154 45.06 -14.40 10.70
C TRP A 154 45.84 -13.35 9.93
N ASP A 155 47.09 -13.66 9.58
CA ASP A 155 47.98 -12.80 8.81
C ASP A 155 48.64 -13.58 7.67
N ALA A 156 48.26 -13.23 6.43
CA ALA A 156 48.80 -13.87 5.22
C ALA A 156 50.17 -13.29 4.79
N TRP A 157 50.62 -12.21 5.41
CA TRP A 157 51.90 -11.58 5.09
C TRP A 157 53.04 -12.08 5.99
N GLU A 158 52.79 -12.13 7.29
CA GLU A 158 53.81 -12.30 8.33
C GLU A 158 54.51 -13.67 8.28
N PRO A 159 55.84 -13.72 8.11
CA PRO A 159 56.59 -14.97 8.01
C PRO A 159 56.49 -15.90 9.21
N SER A 160 56.28 -15.38 10.44
CA SER A 160 56.12 -16.24 11.63
C SER A 160 54.72 -16.85 11.76
N TYR A 161 53.77 -16.52 10.89
CA TYR A 161 52.41 -17.04 11.01
C TYR A 161 52.36 -18.54 10.71
N GLY A 162 51.98 -19.34 11.72
CA GLY A 162 51.93 -20.80 11.63
C GLY A 162 53.30 -21.49 11.67
N ASP A 163 54.40 -20.75 11.83
CA ASP A 163 55.77 -21.27 11.94
C ASP A 163 56.55 -20.52 13.04
N SER A 164 57.14 -21.26 13.97
CA SER A 164 57.99 -20.71 15.04
C SER A 164 59.37 -20.19 14.57
N THR A 165 59.70 -20.35 13.28
CA THR A 165 60.92 -19.80 12.65
C THR A 165 60.51 -18.88 11.49
N PRO A 166 60.96 -17.60 11.44
CA PRO A 166 62.06 -16.99 12.18
C PRO A 166 61.70 -16.37 13.55
N GLY A 167 60.46 -16.51 14.05
CA GLY A 167 60.04 -15.98 15.35
C GLY A 167 58.65 -16.50 15.78
N ASP A 168 58.15 -16.08 16.95
CA ASP A 168 56.81 -16.44 17.44
C ASP A 168 55.77 -15.40 17.03
N TYR A 169 54.75 -15.81 16.27
CA TYR A 169 53.65 -14.93 15.88
C TYR A 169 52.85 -14.38 17.06
N ASN A 170 52.79 -15.09 18.19
CA ASN A 170 52.12 -14.56 19.39
C ASN A 170 52.88 -13.36 19.98
N ASP A 171 54.22 -13.35 19.91
CA ASP A 171 55.03 -12.19 20.31
C ASP A 171 54.82 -11.02 19.34
N PHE A 172 54.80 -11.30 18.04
CA PHE A 172 54.50 -10.32 17.01
C PHE A 172 53.13 -9.65 17.24
N TYR A 173 52.10 -10.46 17.43
CA TYR A 173 50.72 -10.00 17.61
C TYR A 173 50.53 -9.23 18.93
N ASP A 174 51.08 -9.73 20.05
CA ASP A 174 51.06 -9.02 21.35
C ASP A 174 51.81 -7.69 21.28
N GLY A 175 52.91 -7.61 20.52
CA GLY A 175 53.62 -6.37 20.24
C GLY A 175 52.73 -5.33 19.55
N GLN A 176 51.94 -5.73 18.54
CA GLN A 176 50.99 -4.86 17.86
C GLN A 176 49.86 -4.41 18.80
N LEU A 177 49.33 -5.32 19.64
CA LEU A 177 48.35 -4.96 20.68
C LEU A 177 48.91 -3.90 21.63
N ARG A 178 50.15 -4.05 22.09
CA ARG A 178 50.79 -3.09 23.00
C ARG A 178 51.01 -1.72 22.34
N GLU A 179 51.35 -1.66 21.05
CA GLU A 179 51.43 -0.39 20.31
C GLU A 179 50.06 0.31 20.21
N LEU A 180 49.02 -0.44 19.85
CA LEU A 180 47.68 0.12 19.58
C LEU A 180 46.92 0.50 20.86
N LEU A 181 47.05 -0.31 21.92
CA LEU A 181 46.30 -0.16 23.17
C LEU A 181 47.06 0.64 24.23
N GLY A 182 48.35 0.95 24.00
CA GLY A 182 49.24 1.61 24.96
C GLY A 182 48.94 3.08 25.27
N GLY A 183 47.84 3.65 24.75
CA GLY A 183 47.34 4.98 25.10
C GLY A 183 47.60 6.09 24.09
N ALA A 184 48.19 5.78 22.94
CA ALA A 184 48.36 6.74 21.84
C ALA A 184 47.10 6.92 20.97
N TYR A 185 46.26 5.89 20.91
CA TYR A 185 45.09 5.81 20.04
C TYR A 185 43.80 5.60 20.84
N GLY A 186 42.67 5.91 20.22
CA GLY A 186 41.35 5.84 20.82
C GLY A 186 40.77 7.22 21.13
N ARG A 187 39.51 7.24 21.55
CA ARG A 187 38.81 8.48 21.91
C ARG A 187 39.34 9.01 23.24
N LEU A 188 39.63 10.30 23.32
CA LEU A 188 39.99 10.94 24.58
C LEU A 188 38.79 10.93 25.52
N ASN A 189 38.92 10.18 26.62
CA ASN A 189 38.02 10.28 27.74
C ASN A 189 38.44 11.51 28.56
N THR A 190 37.62 12.55 28.54
CA THR A 190 37.90 13.82 29.20
C THR A 190 37.86 13.73 30.73
N GLU A 191 37.22 12.70 31.29
CA GLU A 191 37.15 12.49 32.73
C GLU A 191 38.42 11.84 33.26
N THR A 192 38.95 10.85 32.54
CA THR A 192 40.16 10.11 32.94
C THR A 192 41.45 10.70 32.37
N GLY A 193 41.35 11.55 31.34
CA GLY A 193 42.48 12.10 30.59
C GLY A 193 43.21 11.06 29.72
N LYS A 194 42.66 9.85 29.59
CA LYS A 194 43.25 8.74 28.83
C LYS A 194 42.54 8.58 27.49
N ARG A 195 43.27 8.09 26.48
CA ARG A 195 42.65 7.61 25.25
C ARG A 195 42.16 6.18 25.44
N GLU A 196 40.90 5.95 25.09
CA GLU A 196 40.22 4.68 25.31
C GLU A 196 39.87 4.03 23.97
N ILE A 197 40.24 2.76 23.87
CA ILE A 197 39.72 1.83 22.87
C ILE A 197 38.65 1.01 23.59
N VAL A 198 37.40 1.14 23.16
CA VAL A 198 36.25 0.56 23.88
C VAL A 198 35.87 -0.84 23.41
N GLU A 199 36.37 -1.26 22.24
CA GLU A 199 36.17 -2.60 21.71
C GLU A 199 37.36 -3.05 20.86
N ILE A 200 37.75 -4.30 21.02
CA ILE A 200 38.71 -4.98 20.15
C ILE A 200 38.05 -6.21 19.51
N TRP A 201 38.16 -6.28 18.18
CA TRP A 201 37.55 -7.31 17.36
C TRP A 201 38.64 -8.26 16.86
N LEU A 202 38.66 -9.47 17.43
CA LEU A 202 39.64 -10.52 17.17
C LEU A 202 38.98 -11.65 16.38
N ASP A 203 39.10 -11.57 15.06
CA ASP A 203 38.45 -12.47 14.11
C ASP A 203 38.80 -13.96 14.32
N GLY A 204 37.84 -14.84 14.06
CA GLY A 204 38.03 -16.28 14.01
C GLY A 204 38.27 -16.85 12.61
N ALA A 205 38.08 -16.07 11.55
CA ALA A 205 38.19 -16.53 10.17
C ALA A 205 39.62 -16.94 9.80
N THR A 206 39.74 -18.03 9.05
CA THR A 206 41.00 -18.52 8.48
C THR A 206 40.72 -19.12 7.10
N GLY A 207 41.59 -18.87 6.12
CA GLY A 207 41.43 -19.42 4.77
C GLY A 207 41.68 -20.93 4.68
N ASP A 208 41.11 -21.56 3.65
CA ASP A 208 41.33 -22.98 3.36
C ASP A 208 42.80 -23.24 2.97
N GLY A 209 43.42 -24.29 3.55
CA GLY A 209 44.77 -24.73 3.19
C GLY A 209 45.92 -23.88 3.77
N VAL A 210 45.65 -22.99 4.72
CA VAL A 210 46.66 -22.14 5.40
C VAL A 210 47.29 -22.85 6.60
N ALA A 211 48.54 -22.53 6.94
CA ALA A 211 49.24 -23.05 8.12
C ALA A 211 48.45 -22.78 9.42
N HIS A 212 48.40 -23.76 10.33
CA HIS A 212 47.61 -23.70 11.56
C HIS A 212 48.35 -22.96 12.67
N GLN A 213 48.04 -21.68 12.87
CA GLN A 213 48.53 -20.90 14.02
C GLN A 213 47.77 -21.28 15.30
N THR A 214 48.50 -21.52 16.39
CA THR A 214 47.91 -21.63 17.72
C THR A 214 48.03 -20.28 18.44
N TYR A 215 46.90 -19.62 18.67
CA TYR A 215 46.86 -18.30 19.31
C TYR A 215 46.86 -18.42 20.84
N ASP A 216 47.72 -17.65 21.50
CA ASP A 216 47.66 -17.44 22.94
C ASP A 216 46.64 -16.35 23.30
N PHE A 217 45.36 -16.68 23.13
CA PHE A 217 44.26 -15.76 23.44
C PHE A 217 44.24 -15.34 24.92
N THR A 218 44.75 -16.17 25.83
CA THR A 218 44.85 -15.79 27.25
C THR A 218 45.82 -14.63 27.42
N ARG A 219 47.00 -14.70 26.80
CA ARG A 219 47.95 -13.59 26.78
C ARG A 219 47.35 -12.34 26.14
N PHE A 220 46.71 -12.47 24.98
CA PHE A 220 46.14 -11.31 24.27
C PHE A 220 45.07 -10.61 25.12
N VAL A 221 44.15 -11.36 25.72
CA VAL A 221 43.12 -10.81 26.61
C VAL A 221 43.75 -10.17 27.85
N ASN A 222 44.79 -10.78 28.45
CA ASN A 222 45.50 -10.17 29.57
C ASN A 222 46.13 -8.82 29.19
N THR A 223 46.77 -8.72 28.02
CA THR A 223 47.31 -7.45 27.50
C THR A 223 46.20 -6.41 27.28
N VAL A 224 45.04 -6.81 26.72
CA VAL A 224 43.89 -5.91 26.58
C VAL A 224 43.42 -5.41 27.95
N ARG A 225 43.29 -6.30 28.94
CA ARG A 225 42.84 -5.93 30.30
C ARG A 225 43.86 -5.05 31.04
N GLU A 226 45.15 -5.29 30.82
CA GLU A 226 46.25 -4.48 31.38
C GLU A 226 46.20 -3.04 30.86
N LEU A 227 46.06 -2.87 29.54
CA LEU A 227 46.20 -1.57 28.88
C LEU A 227 44.89 -0.80 28.76
N GLN A 228 43.78 -1.51 28.55
CA GLN A 228 42.45 -0.95 28.29
C GLN A 228 41.39 -1.77 29.06
N PRO A 229 41.30 -1.63 30.39
CA PRO A 229 40.44 -2.48 31.24
C PRO A 229 38.93 -2.36 30.93
N ASN A 230 38.52 -1.26 30.31
CA ASN A 230 37.13 -1.03 29.88
C ASN A 230 36.85 -1.52 28.44
N CYS A 231 37.88 -1.97 27.70
CA CYS A 231 37.74 -2.47 26.34
C CYS A 231 36.99 -3.79 26.32
N LEU A 232 35.96 -3.88 25.49
CA LEU A 232 35.23 -5.10 25.24
C LEU A 232 36.03 -6.04 24.33
N THR A 233 36.14 -7.31 24.69
CA THR A 233 36.78 -8.34 23.83
C THR A 233 35.72 -9.08 23.02
N TRP A 234 35.68 -8.81 21.71
CA TRP A 234 34.93 -9.62 20.76
C TRP A 234 35.84 -10.70 20.17
N MET A 235 35.43 -11.96 20.28
CA MET A 235 36.23 -13.11 19.83
C MET A 235 35.34 -14.28 19.42
N THR A 236 35.91 -15.24 18.69
CA THR A 236 35.32 -16.58 18.58
C THR A 236 35.17 -17.23 19.96
N LEU A 237 34.03 -17.89 20.21
CA LEU A 237 33.77 -18.59 21.48
C LEU A 237 34.76 -19.73 21.74
N GLN A 238 35.40 -20.25 20.70
CA GLN A 238 36.44 -21.27 20.78
C GLN A 238 37.67 -20.77 21.56
N ALA A 239 37.90 -19.46 21.63
CA ALA A 239 38.95 -18.88 22.48
C ALA A 239 38.70 -19.14 23.98
N ALA A 240 37.46 -19.42 24.39
CA ALA A 240 37.10 -19.76 25.77
C ALA A 240 37.09 -21.27 26.05
N GLN A 241 37.54 -22.11 25.12
CA GLN A 241 37.61 -23.55 25.35
C GLN A 241 38.47 -23.88 26.59
N ASN A 242 38.07 -24.89 27.34
CA ASN A 242 38.68 -25.32 28.59
C ASN A 242 38.66 -24.28 29.73
N TYR A 243 38.01 -23.12 29.55
CA TYR A 243 37.86 -22.15 30.63
C TYR A 243 36.99 -22.71 31.76
N SER A 244 37.56 -22.74 32.96
CA SER A 244 36.92 -23.23 34.19
C SER A 244 36.98 -22.23 35.35
N GLY A 245 37.40 -21.00 35.06
CA GLY A 245 37.53 -19.92 36.04
C GLY A 245 36.19 -19.27 36.42
N PRO A 246 36.22 -18.25 37.29
CA PRO A 246 35.03 -17.52 37.71
C PRO A 246 34.44 -16.70 36.55
N GLU A 247 33.15 -16.39 36.61
CA GLU A 247 32.45 -15.58 35.60
C GLU A 247 33.15 -14.23 35.32
N ALA A 248 33.62 -13.55 36.37
CA ALA A 248 34.29 -12.25 36.24
C ALA A 248 35.61 -12.30 35.42
N GLY A 249 36.23 -13.47 35.29
CA GLY A 249 37.44 -13.69 34.52
C GLY A 249 37.22 -14.26 33.11
N PHE A 250 35.95 -14.43 32.69
CA PHE A 250 35.64 -15.01 31.38
C PHE A 250 36.23 -14.15 30.25
N PRO A 251 36.97 -14.72 29.29
CA PRO A 251 37.81 -13.95 28.36
C PRO A 251 37.05 -13.31 27.20
N VAL A 252 35.84 -13.79 26.89
CA VAL A 252 35.05 -13.34 25.72
C VAL A 252 33.84 -12.56 26.23
N ASP A 253 33.81 -11.25 25.97
CA ASP A 253 32.69 -10.41 26.40
C ASP A 253 31.53 -10.42 25.38
N ALA A 254 31.87 -10.50 24.09
CA ALA A 254 30.93 -10.60 22.99
C ALA A 254 31.38 -11.59 21.92
N PHE A 255 30.43 -12.12 21.16
CA PHE A 255 30.68 -13.17 20.16
C PHE A 255 29.78 -13.02 18.93
N TRP A 256 30.18 -13.70 17.86
CA TRP A 256 29.44 -13.74 16.60
C TRP A 256 28.05 -14.37 16.73
N VAL A 257 27.01 -13.74 16.17
CA VAL A 257 25.65 -14.28 16.21
C VAL A 257 25.44 -15.56 15.39
N GLY A 258 26.36 -15.88 14.47
CA GLY A 258 26.30 -17.07 13.62
C GLY A 258 25.96 -16.81 12.15
N ASN A 259 25.88 -15.55 11.71
CA ASN A 259 25.72 -15.17 10.31
C ASN A 259 26.17 -13.71 10.07
N GLU A 260 26.55 -13.38 8.83
CA GLU A 260 26.90 -12.01 8.39
C GLU A 260 25.71 -11.25 7.79
N LYS A 261 24.48 -11.71 8.04
CA LYS A 261 23.25 -11.09 7.53
C LYS A 261 22.65 -10.10 8.53
N GLY A 262 23.26 -9.94 9.71
CA GLY A 262 22.90 -8.92 10.69
C GLY A 262 21.63 -9.22 11.49
N TYR A 263 21.30 -10.50 11.70
CA TYR A 263 20.13 -10.88 12.47
C TYR A 263 20.38 -12.06 13.41
N VAL A 264 19.55 -12.16 14.44
CA VAL A 264 19.44 -13.34 15.31
C VAL A 264 17.99 -13.81 15.37
N ASN A 265 17.79 -15.07 15.74
CA ASN A 265 16.46 -15.65 15.96
C ASN A 265 16.27 -15.95 17.45
N ASP A 266 15.01 -15.90 17.88
CA ASP A 266 14.60 -16.27 19.24
C ASP A 266 14.72 -17.79 19.45
N PRO A 267 15.23 -18.29 20.59
CA PRO A 267 15.66 -17.58 21.80
C PRO A 267 17.08 -16.98 21.71
N VAL A 268 17.26 -15.81 22.34
CA VAL A 268 18.53 -15.08 22.43
C VAL A 268 19.00 -15.01 23.90
N TRP A 269 19.55 -16.13 24.38
CA TRP A 269 20.20 -16.15 25.69
C TRP A 269 21.61 -15.55 25.60
N MET A 270 21.91 -14.52 26.40
CA MET A 270 23.25 -13.95 26.52
C MET A 270 24.13 -14.78 27.48
N LYS A 271 24.06 -16.11 27.32
CA LYS A 271 24.62 -17.09 28.24
C LYS A 271 25.34 -18.18 27.46
N VAL A 272 26.57 -18.46 27.88
CA VAL A 272 27.44 -19.48 27.29
C VAL A 272 27.72 -20.58 28.31
N ALA A 273 27.72 -21.83 27.86
CA ALA A 273 28.22 -22.96 28.64
C ALA A 273 29.51 -23.52 28.02
N VAL A 274 30.51 -23.74 28.85
CA VAL A 274 31.81 -24.35 28.48
C VAL A 274 31.93 -25.69 29.19
N ASN A 275 32.17 -26.75 28.43
CA ASN A 275 32.35 -28.12 28.91
C ASN A 275 33.60 -28.73 28.24
N GLY A 276 34.77 -28.53 28.87
CA GLY A 276 36.05 -28.88 28.24
C GLY A 276 36.23 -28.10 26.93
N THR A 277 36.43 -28.82 25.83
CA THR A 277 36.59 -28.22 24.49
C THR A 277 35.27 -27.78 23.84
N SER A 278 34.12 -28.19 24.39
CA SER A 278 32.81 -27.83 23.83
C SER A 278 32.30 -26.51 24.40
N VAL A 279 32.01 -25.56 23.53
CA VAL A 279 31.41 -24.26 23.90
C VAL A 279 30.05 -24.13 23.22
N SER A 280 28.99 -23.91 24.01
CA SER A 280 27.62 -23.75 23.50
C SER A 280 27.10 -22.34 23.72
N GLN A 281 26.71 -21.69 22.63
CA GLN A 281 26.04 -20.39 22.60
C GLN A 281 24.54 -20.51 22.88
N TYR A 282 23.91 -19.39 23.27
CA TYR A 282 22.47 -19.29 23.53
C TYR A 282 21.94 -20.33 24.53
N ASN A 283 22.74 -20.69 25.53
CA ASN A 283 22.39 -21.74 26.50
C ASN A 283 21.68 -21.15 27.72
N SER A 284 20.41 -21.49 27.94
CA SER A 284 19.63 -20.98 29.08
C SER A 284 20.26 -21.27 30.46
N ASN A 285 21.04 -22.34 30.56
CA ASN A 285 21.78 -22.78 31.76
C ASN A 285 23.28 -22.41 31.71
N GLY A 286 23.69 -21.57 30.76
CA GLY A 286 25.07 -21.09 30.65
C GLY A 286 25.52 -20.34 31.90
N LYS A 287 26.80 -20.54 32.26
CA LYS A 287 27.42 -19.97 33.47
C LYS A 287 28.12 -18.63 33.21
N TYR A 288 28.30 -18.26 31.95
CA TYR A 288 29.08 -17.08 31.56
C TYR A 288 28.23 -16.12 30.75
N MET A 289 28.25 -14.84 31.12
CA MET A 289 27.61 -13.75 30.36
C MET A 289 28.46 -13.47 29.12
N CYS A 290 27.86 -13.58 27.94
CA CYS A 290 28.50 -13.23 26.67
C CYS A 290 27.45 -12.67 25.71
N ILE A 291 27.71 -11.50 25.15
CA ILE A 291 26.73 -10.75 24.34
C ILE A 291 26.89 -11.13 22.86
N PRO A 292 25.84 -11.63 22.19
CA PRO A 292 25.89 -11.81 20.73
C PRO A 292 25.99 -10.43 20.06
N GLU A 293 26.83 -10.28 19.04
CA GLU A 293 26.88 -9.09 18.16
C GLU A 293 26.44 -9.48 16.74
N ALA A 294 25.51 -8.72 16.18
CA ALA A 294 25.06 -8.90 14.81
C ALA A 294 25.87 -8.00 13.87
N ASP A 295 26.85 -8.59 13.19
CA ASP A 295 27.69 -7.94 12.20
C ASP A 295 27.11 -8.11 10.78
N VAL A 296 27.14 -7.03 10.00
CA VAL A 296 26.63 -7.02 8.61
C VAL A 296 27.15 -5.82 7.85
N SER A 297 27.36 -5.96 6.55
CA SER A 297 27.67 -4.84 5.66
C SER A 297 26.42 -4.16 5.09
N ILE A 298 26.47 -2.84 4.94
CA ILE A 298 25.47 -2.06 4.19
C ILE A 298 25.43 -2.46 2.70
N ARG A 299 26.49 -3.10 2.20
CA ARG A 299 26.65 -3.66 0.86
C ARG A 299 26.66 -5.19 0.90
N PRO A 300 26.66 -5.88 -0.26
CA PRO A 300 26.95 -7.31 -0.29
C PRO A 300 28.35 -7.64 0.26
N GLY A 301 29.33 -6.80 -0.07
CA GLY A 301 30.72 -6.92 0.33
C GLY A 301 31.12 -6.16 1.58
N TRP A 302 32.22 -6.54 2.23
CA TRP A 302 32.79 -5.83 3.38
C TRP A 302 33.65 -4.67 2.92
N PHE A 303 34.55 -4.87 1.95
CA PHE A 303 35.31 -3.79 1.32
C PHE A 303 34.52 -3.05 0.24
N TYR A 304 35.03 -1.89 -0.18
CA TYR A 304 34.39 -1.13 -1.24
C TYR A 304 34.66 -1.75 -2.62
N HIS A 305 33.57 -1.98 -3.35
CA HIS A 305 33.52 -2.36 -4.75
C HIS A 305 32.63 -1.39 -5.53
N ALA A 306 33.12 -0.81 -6.61
CA ALA A 306 32.33 0.11 -7.43
C ALA A 306 31.16 -0.62 -8.11
N ALA A 307 31.33 -1.90 -8.47
CA ALA A 307 30.26 -2.74 -9.00
C ALA A 307 29.06 -2.88 -8.03
N GLN A 308 29.25 -2.63 -6.73
CA GLN A 308 28.21 -2.73 -5.71
C GLN A 308 27.53 -1.39 -5.40
N ASP A 309 27.86 -0.29 -6.09
CA ASP A 309 27.28 1.04 -5.81
C ASP A 309 25.75 1.07 -5.97
N GLY A 310 25.19 0.25 -6.87
CA GLY A 310 23.74 0.05 -7.04
C GLY A 310 23.12 -0.99 -6.11
N SER A 311 23.90 -1.66 -5.26
CA SER A 311 23.49 -2.77 -4.39
C SER A 311 23.51 -2.41 -2.89
N VAL A 312 23.52 -1.12 -2.56
CA VAL A 312 23.39 -0.65 -1.17
C VAL A 312 22.01 -1.06 -0.64
N LYS A 313 21.99 -1.66 0.57
CA LYS A 313 20.75 -2.16 1.19
C LYS A 313 19.72 -1.04 1.33
N THR A 314 18.47 -1.35 1.00
CA THR A 314 17.34 -0.41 1.10
C THR A 314 16.98 -0.12 2.56
N LEU A 315 16.30 1.01 2.80
CA LEU A 315 15.83 1.38 4.14
C LEU A 315 14.95 0.27 4.77
N ASP A 316 14.03 -0.29 3.99
CA ASP A 316 13.15 -1.37 4.45
C ASP A 316 13.96 -2.59 4.93
N TYR A 317 14.97 -2.99 4.17
CA TYR A 317 15.85 -4.10 4.54
C TYR A 317 16.65 -3.79 5.80
N LEU A 318 17.28 -2.62 5.89
CA LEU A 318 18.04 -2.19 7.06
C LEU A 318 17.18 -2.15 8.33
N ILE A 319 15.91 -1.74 8.23
CA ILE A 319 15.01 -1.65 9.39
C ILE A 319 14.42 -3.02 9.73
N ASN A 320 13.71 -3.67 8.80
CA ASN A 320 12.89 -4.85 9.08
C ASN A 320 13.72 -6.13 9.17
N ASN A 321 14.82 -6.23 8.43
CA ASN A 321 15.62 -7.46 8.37
C ASN A 321 16.87 -7.40 9.23
N ILE A 322 17.36 -6.20 9.58
CA ILE A 322 18.57 -6.01 10.39
C ILE A 322 18.22 -5.39 11.75
N TYR A 323 17.80 -4.12 11.82
CA TYR A 323 17.66 -3.42 13.10
C TYR A 323 16.67 -4.08 14.08
N PHE A 324 15.44 -4.39 13.64
CA PHE A 324 14.47 -5.08 14.50
C PHE A 324 14.85 -6.52 14.82
N ARG A 325 15.75 -7.14 14.04
CA ARG A 325 16.24 -8.51 14.25
C ARG A 325 17.62 -8.59 14.91
N SER A 326 18.17 -7.46 15.35
CA SER A 326 19.42 -7.34 16.12
C SER A 326 19.15 -6.50 17.37
N VAL A 327 19.17 -5.17 17.26
CA VAL A 327 18.84 -4.23 18.34
C VAL A 327 17.45 -4.53 18.91
N GLY A 328 16.47 -4.80 18.05
CA GLY A 328 15.13 -5.21 18.47
C GLY A 328 15.06 -6.58 19.16
N MET A 329 16.09 -7.42 19.03
CA MET A 329 16.22 -8.70 19.72
C MET A 329 17.09 -8.60 20.99
N GLY A 330 17.50 -7.39 21.37
CA GLY A 330 18.25 -7.13 22.60
C GLY A 330 19.75 -7.27 22.46
N ILE A 331 20.28 -7.29 21.23
CA ILE A 331 21.70 -7.44 20.94
C ILE A 331 22.25 -6.26 20.13
N PRO A 332 23.54 -5.92 20.23
CA PRO A 332 24.13 -4.85 19.43
C PRO A 332 24.21 -5.19 17.93
N LEU A 333 24.07 -4.15 17.12
CA LEU A 333 24.26 -4.15 15.67
C LEU A 333 25.60 -3.51 15.33
N LEU A 334 26.40 -4.22 14.55
CA LEU A 334 27.63 -3.73 13.95
C LEU A 334 27.46 -3.61 12.43
N LEU A 335 27.18 -2.39 11.95
CA LEU A 335 26.92 -2.13 10.53
C LEU A 335 28.18 -1.61 9.83
N ASN A 336 28.72 -2.40 8.89
CA ASN A 336 29.85 -1.98 8.06
C ASN A 336 29.43 -0.97 6.98
N VAL A 337 30.22 0.09 6.84
CA VAL A 337 30.13 1.07 5.75
C VAL A 337 31.54 1.27 5.16
N PRO A 338 31.84 0.72 3.98
CA PRO A 338 33.20 0.78 3.45
C PRO A 338 33.51 2.09 2.72
N PRO A 339 34.61 2.78 3.07
CA PRO A 339 35.11 3.90 2.29
C PRO A 339 35.62 3.45 0.92
N ASN A 340 35.37 4.27 -0.09
CA ASN A 340 35.82 4.06 -1.46
C ASN A 340 37.31 4.38 -1.64
N ARG A 341 37.80 4.24 -2.88
CA ARG A 341 39.20 4.53 -3.25
C ARG A 341 39.62 5.99 -3.06
N GLN A 342 38.68 6.93 -2.89
CA GLN A 342 38.97 8.32 -2.52
C GLN A 342 39.17 8.49 -1.01
N GLY A 343 38.94 7.45 -0.20
CA GLY A 343 38.95 7.52 1.26
C GLY A 343 37.70 8.19 1.83
N LYS A 344 36.54 8.01 1.19
CA LYS A 344 35.25 8.59 1.59
C LYS A 344 34.15 7.54 1.55
N PHE A 345 33.13 7.66 2.40
CA PHE A 345 31.88 6.95 2.15
C PHE A 345 31.29 7.45 0.83
N HIS A 346 30.87 6.51 -0.01
CA HIS A 346 30.23 6.83 -1.27
C HIS A 346 28.84 7.45 -1.02
N ALA A 347 28.33 8.19 -2.01
CA ALA A 347 27.13 9.02 -1.85
C ALA A 347 25.88 8.17 -1.53
N ASN A 348 25.75 7.01 -2.18
CA ASN A 348 24.62 6.09 -1.98
C ASN A 348 24.59 5.55 -0.53
N ASP A 349 25.74 5.16 0.02
CA ASP A 349 25.88 4.72 1.41
C ASP A 349 25.55 5.84 2.38
N SER A 350 26.04 7.05 2.10
CA SER A 350 25.76 8.24 2.92
C SER A 350 24.27 8.53 2.99
N VAL A 351 23.55 8.44 1.86
CA VAL A 351 22.09 8.64 1.82
C VAL A 351 21.35 7.53 2.55
N ALA A 352 21.73 6.26 2.34
CA ALA A 352 21.11 5.12 3.00
C ALA A 352 21.30 5.19 4.53
N LEU A 353 22.53 5.50 4.97
CA LEU A 353 22.89 5.68 6.37
C LEU A 353 22.08 6.80 7.03
N MET A 354 21.93 7.95 6.37
CA MET A 354 21.14 9.06 6.90
C MET A 354 19.64 8.74 6.99
N LYS A 355 19.08 8.06 5.97
CA LYS A 355 17.68 7.59 6.00
C LYS A 355 17.45 6.61 7.14
N PHE A 356 18.37 5.67 7.33
CA PHE A 356 18.33 4.67 8.38
C PHE A 356 18.35 5.30 9.78
N GLY A 357 19.33 6.18 10.05
CA GLY A 357 19.43 6.89 11.32
C GLY A 357 18.24 7.80 11.61
N THR A 358 17.73 8.50 10.59
CA THR A 358 16.55 9.38 10.72
C THR A 358 15.31 8.56 11.07
N ALA A 359 15.05 7.45 10.38
CA ALA A 359 13.89 6.60 10.63
C ALA A 359 13.91 6.01 12.05
N ILE A 360 15.08 5.56 12.54
CA ILE A 360 15.25 5.09 13.93
C ILE A 360 15.01 6.22 14.92
N SER A 361 15.68 7.36 14.73
CA SER A 361 15.56 8.52 15.63
C SER A 361 14.12 8.99 15.75
N ASN A 362 13.41 9.12 14.63
CA ASN A 362 12.01 9.57 14.63
C ASN A 362 11.08 8.55 15.29
N THR A 363 11.27 7.25 15.03
CA THR A 363 10.47 6.17 15.63
C THR A 363 10.55 6.18 17.15
N PHE A 364 11.76 6.30 17.71
CA PHE A 364 11.98 6.18 19.15
C PHE A 364 12.07 7.52 19.89
N GLN A 365 11.75 8.63 19.20
CA GLN A 365 11.82 9.97 19.79
C GLN A 365 10.86 10.14 20.97
N THR A 366 9.66 9.58 20.87
CA THR A 366 8.60 9.74 21.87
C THR A 366 8.03 8.39 22.27
N ASN A 367 8.26 7.97 23.52
CA ASN A 367 7.49 6.89 24.12
C ASN A 367 6.06 7.38 24.34
N LEU A 368 5.09 6.68 23.75
CA LEU A 368 3.68 7.03 23.83
C LEU A 368 3.07 6.68 25.20
N LEU A 369 3.74 5.82 25.98
CA LEU A 369 3.30 5.50 27.34
C LEU A 369 3.93 6.47 28.34
N THR A 370 3.12 6.91 29.31
CA THR A 370 3.53 7.88 30.33
C THR A 370 3.10 7.43 31.72
N THR A 371 3.71 8.02 32.75
CA THR A 371 3.35 7.77 34.16
C THR A 371 1.91 8.18 34.54
N GLN A 372 1.20 8.91 33.68
CA GLN A 372 -0.22 9.25 33.87
C GLN A 372 -1.17 8.10 33.50
N MET A 373 -0.68 7.10 32.75
CA MET A 373 -1.45 5.92 32.38
C MET A 373 -1.52 4.92 33.53
N THR A 374 -2.52 4.03 33.49
CA THR A 374 -2.74 3.07 34.57
C THR A 374 -2.15 1.71 34.22
N ALA A 375 -1.17 1.24 34.99
CA ALA A 375 -0.67 -0.13 34.92
C ALA A 375 -1.25 -0.97 36.06
N THR A 376 -1.74 -2.17 35.73
CA THR A 376 -2.21 -3.17 36.70
C THR A 376 -1.54 -4.51 36.42
N ALA A 377 -1.30 -5.31 37.45
CA ALA A 377 -0.66 -6.61 37.30
C ALA A 377 -1.41 -7.71 38.05
N SER A 378 -1.22 -8.96 37.63
CA SER A 378 -1.81 -10.14 38.28
C SER A 378 -1.32 -10.36 39.71
N ALA A 379 -0.09 -9.93 39.99
CA ALA A 379 0.53 -9.94 41.31
C ALA A 379 1.62 -8.85 41.38
N VAL A 380 1.98 -8.45 42.61
CA VAL A 380 3.10 -7.56 42.90
C VAL A 380 3.84 -8.08 44.13
N ARG A 381 5.16 -7.94 44.16
CA ARG A 381 6.01 -8.43 45.26
C ARG A 381 5.77 -7.66 46.58
N GLY A 382 5.56 -6.36 46.48
CA GLY A 382 5.45 -5.42 47.60
C GLY A 382 5.76 -3.99 47.17
N SER A 383 5.92 -3.09 48.14
CA SER A 383 6.27 -1.69 47.87
C SER A 383 7.64 -1.59 47.17
N GLY A 384 7.71 -0.78 46.11
CA GLY A 384 8.89 -0.60 45.26
C GLY A 384 8.94 -1.51 44.02
N PHE A 385 7.98 -2.43 43.85
CA PHE A 385 7.89 -3.36 42.71
C PHE A 385 6.52 -3.33 42.02
N GLU A 386 5.85 -2.19 42.08
CA GLU A 386 4.51 -1.97 41.57
C GLU A 386 4.47 -2.10 40.04
N ALA A 387 3.27 -2.39 39.50
CA ALA A 387 3.05 -2.44 38.06
C ALA A 387 3.40 -1.11 37.36
N ALA A 388 3.25 0.01 38.06
CA ALA A 388 3.54 1.36 37.53
C ALA A 388 5.02 1.59 37.20
N ASN A 389 5.94 0.81 37.78
CA ASN A 389 7.38 0.92 37.50
C ASN A 389 7.70 0.69 36.01
N VAL A 390 6.87 -0.06 35.27
CA VAL A 390 7.11 -0.29 33.83
C VAL A 390 6.92 0.96 32.96
N LEU A 391 6.43 2.07 33.53
CA LEU A 391 6.09 3.32 32.86
C LEU A 391 6.94 4.53 33.29
N ASP A 392 7.83 4.38 34.29
CA ASP A 392 8.50 5.50 34.93
C ASP A 392 9.77 5.99 34.19
N GLY A 393 10.25 5.22 33.20
CA GLY A 393 11.43 5.52 32.42
C GLY A 393 12.75 5.35 33.18
N ASN A 394 12.73 4.81 34.39
CA ASN A 394 13.91 4.54 35.19
C ASN A 394 14.39 3.10 34.95
N TYR A 395 15.66 2.92 34.58
CA TYR A 395 16.19 1.58 34.30
C TYR A 395 16.37 0.73 35.57
N ASP A 396 16.52 1.36 36.74
CA ASP A 396 16.76 0.67 38.01
C ASP A 396 15.50 0.28 38.78
N THR A 397 14.32 0.64 38.26
CA THR A 397 13.02 0.18 38.77
C THR A 397 12.48 -0.92 37.86
N TYR A 398 11.64 -1.79 38.41
CA TYR A 398 11.01 -2.87 37.66
C TYR A 398 9.77 -3.37 38.39
N TRP A 399 8.84 -3.94 37.62
CA TRP A 399 7.77 -4.76 38.17
C TRP A 399 8.28 -6.18 38.40
N THR A 400 7.90 -6.78 39.53
CA THR A 400 8.12 -8.19 39.81
C THR A 400 7.12 -8.75 40.82
N MET A 401 7.19 -10.05 41.06
CA MET A 401 6.25 -10.83 41.88
C MET A 401 7.00 -11.55 43.01
N ALA A 402 6.31 -12.41 43.77
CA ALA A 402 6.95 -13.21 44.82
C ALA A 402 7.89 -14.26 44.21
N ASP A 403 8.90 -14.67 44.98
CA ASP A 403 9.84 -15.70 44.54
C ASP A 403 9.11 -17.01 44.15
N GLY A 404 9.55 -17.65 43.07
CA GLY A 404 8.92 -18.86 42.52
C GLY A 404 7.75 -18.60 41.54
N GLN A 405 7.24 -17.37 41.44
CA GLN A 405 6.23 -17.02 40.43
C GLN A 405 6.88 -16.75 39.07
N THR A 406 6.82 -17.73 38.17
CA THR A 406 7.47 -17.68 36.84
C THR A 406 6.53 -17.28 35.69
N SER A 407 5.26 -17.00 36.00
CA SER A 407 4.26 -16.50 35.04
C SER A 407 3.39 -15.43 35.69
N GLY A 408 2.89 -14.49 34.87
CA GLY A 408 2.09 -13.36 35.33
C GLY A 408 1.79 -12.37 34.21
N THR A 409 0.89 -11.43 34.48
CA THR A 409 0.41 -10.48 33.46
C THR A 409 0.49 -9.05 33.98
N ILE A 410 0.88 -8.13 33.10
CA ILE A 410 0.77 -6.67 33.28
C ILE A 410 -0.13 -6.12 32.17
N THR A 411 -1.06 -5.24 32.52
CA THR A 411 -1.93 -4.52 31.59
C THR A 411 -1.76 -3.02 31.80
N VAL A 412 -1.46 -2.30 30.72
CA VAL A 412 -1.40 -0.84 30.67
C VAL A 412 -2.64 -0.31 29.95
N ASP A 413 -3.44 0.52 30.61
CA ASP A 413 -4.55 1.27 30.01
C ASP A 413 -4.09 2.67 29.61
N LEU A 414 -4.16 2.96 28.31
CA LEU A 414 -3.66 4.20 27.72
C LEU A 414 -4.63 5.38 27.97
N GLY A 415 -5.82 5.14 28.52
CA GLY A 415 -6.81 6.18 28.84
C GLY A 415 -7.57 6.73 27.62
N LYS A 416 -7.05 6.51 26.41
CA LYS A 416 -7.63 6.86 25.11
C LYS A 416 -7.06 5.92 24.04
N ASP A 417 -7.65 5.95 22.85
CA ASP A 417 -7.07 5.27 21.70
C ASP A 417 -5.81 6.04 21.25
N VAL A 418 -4.71 5.32 21.08
CA VAL A 418 -3.41 5.86 20.66
C VAL A 418 -2.88 5.06 19.48
N GLU A 419 -2.54 5.74 18.39
CA GLU A 419 -1.95 5.09 17.23
C GLU A 419 -0.52 4.65 17.52
N MET A 420 -0.26 3.35 17.36
CA MET A 420 1.08 2.78 17.53
C MET A 420 1.28 1.51 16.69
N ASP A 421 2.54 1.20 16.38
CA ASP A 421 2.95 0.02 15.61
C ASP A 421 4.23 -0.63 16.13
N VAL A 422 4.81 -0.13 17.22
CA VAL A 422 5.99 -0.73 17.84
C VAL A 422 5.78 -0.85 19.35
N ILE A 423 6.02 -2.05 19.90
CA ILE A 423 6.11 -2.30 21.34
C ILE A 423 7.56 -2.64 21.69
N ARG A 424 8.10 -2.04 22.74
CA ARG A 424 9.39 -2.41 23.33
C ARG A 424 9.18 -2.89 24.77
N ILE A 425 9.83 -4.01 25.12
CA ILE A 425 9.78 -4.64 26.45
C ILE A 425 11.21 -4.83 26.94
N ARG A 426 11.51 -4.58 28.22
CA ARG A 426 12.86 -4.76 28.78
C ARG A 426 12.86 -5.57 30.07
N GLU A 427 13.86 -6.43 30.26
CA GLU A 427 14.16 -7.00 31.58
C GLU A 427 15.19 -6.15 32.34
N TYR A 428 15.14 -6.20 33.66
CA TYR A 428 16.24 -5.71 34.51
C TYR A 428 17.36 -6.75 34.60
N ILE A 429 18.22 -6.76 33.58
CA ILE A 429 19.29 -7.76 33.43
C ILE A 429 20.48 -7.63 34.41
N PRO A 430 20.71 -6.55 35.19
CA PRO A 430 21.73 -6.55 36.25
C PRO A 430 21.55 -7.66 37.32
N LEU A 431 20.34 -8.22 37.42
CA LEU A 431 20.04 -9.39 38.27
C LEU A 431 19.84 -10.69 37.48
N GLY A 432 20.28 -10.71 36.21
CA GLY A 432 20.27 -11.85 35.30
C GLY A 432 19.07 -11.87 34.35
N GLN A 433 19.25 -12.45 33.16
CA GLN A 433 18.19 -12.69 32.18
C GLN A 433 17.33 -13.90 32.58
N ARG A 434 15.99 -13.75 32.60
CA ARG A 434 15.08 -14.72 33.24
C ARG A 434 13.95 -15.21 32.34
N VAL A 435 13.32 -14.34 31.57
CA VAL A 435 12.10 -14.69 30.81
C VAL A 435 12.41 -15.72 29.72
N SER A 436 11.59 -16.79 29.67
CA SER A 436 11.68 -17.89 28.70
C SER A 436 10.42 -18.07 27.85
N GLY A 437 9.37 -17.30 28.13
CA GLY A 437 8.15 -17.24 27.32
C GLY A 437 7.34 -15.99 27.62
N TRP A 438 6.85 -15.31 26.59
CA TRP A 438 6.02 -14.12 26.72
C TRP A 438 5.05 -13.96 25.53
N LYS A 439 3.97 -13.21 25.78
CA LYS A 439 2.96 -12.79 24.80
C LYS A 439 2.60 -11.33 25.04
N ALA A 440 2.60 -10.52 23.99
CA ALA A 440 2.10 -9.16 23.99
C ALA A 440 0.80 -9.08 23.18
N GLU A 441 -0.23 -8.46 23.74
CA GLU A 441 -1.53 -8.25 23.13
C GLU A 441 -1.92 -6.77 23.21
N VAL A 442 -2.72 -6.32 22.26
CA VAL A 442 -3.29 -4.97 22.22
C VAL A 442 -4.81 -5.03 22.16
N GLU A 443 -5.48 -4.16 22.91
CA GLU A 443 -6.93 -3.95 22.80
C GLU A 443 -7.19 -2.87 21.77
N VAL A 444 -7.86 -3.24 20.67
CA VAL A 444 -8.24 -2.33 19.58
C VAL A 444 -9.76 -2.40 19.47
N TYR A 445 -10.43 -1.26 19.70
CA TYR A 445 -11.89 -1.15 19.73
C TYR A 445 -12.61 -2.17 20.63
N GLY A 446 -12.04 -2.48 21.79
CA GLY A 446 -12.63 -3.41 22.76
C GLY A 446 -12.35 -4.88 22.50
N SER A 447 -11.59 -5.20 21.44
CA SER A 447 -11.17 -6.57 21.13
C SER A 447 -9.67 -6.73 21.28
N TRP A 448 -9.26 -7.76 22.02
CA TRP A 448 -7.85 -8.11 22.18
C TRP A 448 -7.30 -8.83 20.95
N ARG A 449 -6.09 -8.44 20.53
CA ARG A 449 -5.36 -9.02 19.40
C ARG A 449 -3.94 -9.30 19.83
N GLU A 450 -3.39 -10.43 19.37
CA GLU A 450 -1.96 -10.69 19.55
C GLU A 450 -1.15 -9.68 18.74
N PHE A 451 -0.16 -9.07 19.40
CA PHE A 451 0.79 -8.16 18.77
C PHE A 451 2.14 -8.82 18.54
N GLY A 452 2.55 -9.72 19.45
CA GLY A 452 3.72 -10.56 19.26
C GLY A 452 3.90 -11.58 20.38
N THR A 453 4.70 -12.61 20.12
CA THR A 453 5.06 -13.67 21.06
C THR A 453 6.55 -14.00 20.94
N GLY A 454 7.10 -14.60 21.99
CA GLY A 454 8.49 -15.05 21.99
C GLY A 454 8.87 -15.81 23.25
N GLN A 455 10.15 -16.18 23.31
CA GLN A 455 10.78 -16.87 24.41
C GLN A 455 11.58 -15.89 25.27
N THR A 456 12.58 -15.22 24.70
CA THR A 456 13.48 -14.34 25.47
C THR A 456 13.11 -12.87 25.32
N ILE A 457 13.40 -12.07 26.37
CA ILE A 457 13.34 -10.60 26.32
C ILE A 457 14.76 -10.01 26.42
N GLY A 458 15.53 -10.37 27.46
CA GLY A 458 16.88 -9.86 27.63
C GLY A 458 16.91 -8.35 27.88
N TYR A 459 17.95 -7.68 27.36
CA TYR A 459 18.10 -6.23 27.51
C TYR A 459 16.87 -5.50 26.94
N GLN A 460 16.39 -5.94 25.78
CA GLN A 460 15.14 -5.47 25.20
C GLN A 460 14.60 -6.43 24.14
N ARG A 461 13.29 -6.38 23.94
CA ARG A 461 12.59 -7.00 22.82
C ARG A 461 11.65 -5.98 22.18
N MET A 462 11.81 -5.75 20.88
CA MET A 462 10.96 -4.89 20.08
C MET A 462 10.11 -5.75 19.14
N ILE A 463 8.82 -5.44 19.09
CA ILE A 463 7.89 -5.99 18.12
C ILE A 463 7.45 -4.85 17.21
N LYS A 464 7.65 -5.00 15.90
CA LYS A 464 7.08 -4.11 14.90
C LYS A 464 5.87 -4.80 14.27
N GLY A 465 4.72 -4.16 14.36
CA GLY A 465 3.46 -4.61 13.78
C GLY A 465 2.96 -3.65 12.71
N THR A 466 1.65 -3.66 12.52
CA THR A 466 0.94 -2.65 11.74
C THR A 466 0.45 -1.54 12.66
N LEU A 467 0.29 -0.34 12.13
CA LEU A 467 -0.22 0.79 12.88
C LEU A 467 -1.70 0.58 13.24
N LEU A 468 -1.99 0.66 14.54
CA LEU A 468 -3.27 0.33 15.16
C LEU A 468 -3.65 1.39 16.21
N PRO A 469 -4.94 1.74 16.35
CA PRO A 469 -5.45 2.56 17.44
C PRO A 469 -5.64 1.71 18.69
N VAL A 470 -4.63 1.73 19.57
CA VAL A 470 -4.55 0.86 20.75
C VAL A 470 -5.13 1.57 21.97
N ARG A 471 -6.01 0.88 22.70
CA ARG A 471 -6.58 1.33 23.98
C ARG A 471 -5.84 0.78 25.18
N LYS A 472 -5.41 -0.49 25.12
CA LYS A 472 -4.64 -1.16 26.17
C LYS A 472 -3.56 -2.04 25.59
N ILE A 473 -2.47 -2.20 26.33
CA ILE A 473 -1.41 -3.17 26.05
C ILE A 473 -1.40 -4.18 27.19
N ARG A 474 -1.25 -5.46 26.88
CA ARG A 474 -1.10 -6.53 27.86
C ARG A 474 0.12 -7.36 27.56
N LEU A 475 1.03 -7.43 28.52
CA LEU A 475 2.17 -8.35 28.52
C LEU A 475 1.88 -9.52 29.45
N THR A 476 1.91 -10.73 28.92
CA THR A 476 1.82 -11.97 29.68
C THR A 476 3.16 -12.70 29.63
N ILE A 477 3.81 -12.86 30.77
CA ILE A 477 4.95 -13.76 30.93
C ILE A 477 4.38 -15.16 31.12
N THR A 478 4.64 -16.05 30.16
CA THR A 478 4.13 -17.42 30.16
C THR A 478 5.09 -18.38 30.88
N SER A 479 6.39 -18.11 30.86
CA SER A 479 7.39 -18.84 31.63
C SER A 479 8.67 -18.02 31.85
N ALA A 480 9.43 -18.35 32.90
CA ALA A 480 10.73 -17.77 33.21
C ALA A 480 11.59 -18.75 34.04
N LEU A 481 12.92 -18.62 33.96
CA LEU A 481 13.88 -19.41 34.74
C LEU A 481 13.90 -19.02 36.23
N ALA A 482 13.46 -17.80 36.55
CA ALA A 482 13.27 -17.25 37.89
C ALA A 482 12.17 -16.18 37.82
N VAL A 483 11.78 -15.60 38.97
CA VAL A 483 10.75 -14.54 38.98
C VAL A 483 11.13 -13.40 38.01
N PRO A 484 10.28 -13.04 37.04
CA PRO A 484 10.61 -12.07 36.00
C PRO A 484 10.76 -10.67 36.58
N LEU A 485 11.69 -9.89 36.02
CA LEU A 485 11.93 -8.50 36.38
C LEU A 485 11.70 -7.63 35.15
N ILE A 486 10.49 -7.10 34.98
CA ILE A 486 10.16 -6.29 33.79
C ILE A 486 10.47 -4.84 34.12
N ASN A 487 11.50 -4.29 33.47
CA ASN A 487 11.91 -2.91 33.65
C ASN A 487 10.93 -1.95 32.97
N SER A 488 10.61 -2.17 31.70
CA SER A 488 9.75 -1.26 30.95
C SER A 488 8.84 -1.99 29.95
N ILE A 489 7.67 -1.38 29.73
CA ILE A 489 6.82 -1.60 28.56
C ILE A 489 6.67 -0.24 27.91
N GLU A 490 6.89 -0.17 26.61
CA GLU A 490 6.95 1.07 25.88
C GLU A 490 6.28 0.92 24.52
N ALA A 491 5.74 2.03 24.00
CA ALA A 491 4.97 2.06 22.77
C ALA A 491 5.43 3.19 21.87
N TYR A 492 5.53 2.94 20.56
CA TYR A 492 5.96 3.92 19.58
C TYR A 492 5.11 3.88 18.32
N LYS A 493 5.02 5.04 17.65
CA LYS A 493 4.58 5.16 16.27
C LYS A 493 5.83 5.33 15.42
N SER A 494 6.05 4.40 14.49
CA SER A 494 7.22 4.41 13.62
C SER A 494 7.21 5.60 12.67
N ASP A 495 8.40 5.95 12.18
CA ASP A 495 8.56 6.96 11.14
C ASP A 495 7.75 6.59 9.89
N ALA A 496 7.12 7.59 9.27
CA ALA A 496 6.23 7.40 8.12
C ALA A 496 6.87 6.63 6.97
N SER A 497 8.19 6.72 6.79
CA SER A 497 8.94 6.00 5.74
C SER A 497 9.03 4.49 5.98
N ILE A 498 8.77 4.03 7.21
CA ILE A 498 8.82 2.61 7.61
C ILE A 498 7.52 2.13 8.27
N THR A 499 6.51 2.99 8.43
CA THR A 499 5.20 2.61 8.97
C THR A 499 4.53 1.59 8.07
N SER A 500 4.19 0.43 8.65
CA SER A 500 3.35 -0.55 7.98
C SER A 500 1.89 -0.27 8.33
N VAL A 501 1.12 0.10 7.32
CA VAL A 501 -0.32 0.41 7.46
C VAL A 501 -1.22 -0.85 7.40
N GLY A 502 -0.59 -2.03 7.24
CA GLY A 502 -1.24 -3.33 7.18
C GLY A 502 -1.74 -3.72 5.78
N PRO A 503 -1.78 -5.03 5.47
CA PRO A 503 -2.34 -5.50 4.20
C PRO A 503 -3.84 -5.22 4.14
N VAL A 504 -4.39 -5.20 2.92
CA VAL A 504 -5.84 -5.21 2.73
C VAL A 504 -6.42 -6.49 3.38
N PRO A 505 -7.58 -6.45 4.06
CA PRO A 505 -8.12 -7.60 4.77
C PRO A 505 -8.29 -8.81 3.83
N PRO A 506 -7.96 -10.04 4.28
CA PRO A 506 -8.13 -11.24 3.47
C PRO A 506 -9.55 -11.36 2.94
N GLY A 507 -9.73 -11.63 1.64
CA GLY A 507 -11.03 -11.73 0.98
C GLY A 507 -11.55 -10.43 0.36
N ILE A 508 -10.77 -9.34 0.45
CA ILE A 508 -10.94 -8.13 -0.36
C ILE A 508 -9.79 -8.10 -1.37
N ASN A 509 -10.11 -7.99 -2.67
CA ASN A 509 -9.09 -7.83 -3.70
C ASN A 509 -8.42 -6.45 -3.59
N SER A 510 -7.17 -6.32 -4.05
CA SER A 510 -6.54 -5.03 -4.27
C SER A 510 -5.88 -5.01 -5.63
N THR A 511 -6.35 -4.13 -6.50
CA THR A 511 -5.78 -3.93 -7.84
C THR A 511 -4.87 -2.71 -7.80
N GLU A 512 -3.57 -2.93 -8.00
CA GLU A 512 -2.52 -1.93 -8.14
C GLU A 512 -2.28 -1.70 -9.66
N ALA A 513 -2.07 -0.46 -10.10
CA ALA A 513 -2.04 -0.07 -11.51
C ALA A 513 -0.62 -0.12 -12.12
N SER A 514 -0.34 -1.21 -12.84
CA SER A 514 0.74 -1.46 -13.83
C SER A 514 2.21 -1.49 -13.36
N VAL A 515 2.86 -2.65 -13.53
CA VAL A 515 4.27 -2.94 -13.17
C VAL A 515 5.27 -2.39 -14.21
N LEU A 516 6.24 -1.59 -13.76
CA LEU A 516 7.33 -1.06 -14.58
C LEU A 516 8.62 -1.88 -14.42
N GLN A 517 9.32 -2.14 -15.52
CA GLN A 517 10.71 -2.60 -15.53
C GLN A 517 11.59 -1.51 -16.14
N SER A 518 12.47 -0.91 -15.33
CA SER A 518 13.46 0.05 -15.84
C SER A 518 14.57 -0.66 -16.62
N LEU A 519 15.05 0.02 -17.65
CA LEU A 519 16.19 -0.33 -18.49
C LEU A 519 17.22 0.81 -18.44
N LYS A 520 18.48 0.51 -18.80
CA LYS A 520 19.41 1.58 -19.15
C LYS A 520 18.94 2.22 -20.44
N THR A 521 18.76 3.54 -20.47
CA THR A 521 18.36 4.27 -21.69
C THR A 521 19.26 3.90 -22.86
N MET A 522 18.65 3.46 -23.96
CA MET A 522 19.35 2.94 -25.13
C MET A 522 18.54 3.14 -26.41
N LYS A 523 19.24 3.30 -27.54
CA LYS A 523 18.63 3.35 -28.87
C LYS A 523 18.34 1.95 -29.36
N VAL A 524 17.10 1.71 -29.79
CA VAL A 524 16.64 0.38 -30.21
C VAL A 524 15.71 0.49 -31.41
N SER A 525 15.82 -0.45 -32.34
CA SER A 525 14.84 -0.62 -33.42
C SER A 525 13.98 -1.88 -33.24
N LYS A 526 14.45 -2.83 -32.43
CA LYS A 526 13.74 -4.07 -32.09
C LYS A 526 14.13 -4.57 -30.71
N LEU A 527 13.20 -5.25 -30.06
CA LEU A 527 13.33 -5.81 -28.72
C LEU A 527 12.81 -7.25 -28.69
N LYS A 528 13.53 -8.15 -28.03
CA LYS A 528 13.10 -9.52 -27.72
C LYS A 528 12.92 -9.66 -26.21
N PHE A 529 11.69 -9.93 -25.79
CA PHE A 529 11.30 -10.27 -24.44
C PHE A 529 11.21 -11.79 -24.31
N GLU A 530 12.12 -12.42 -23.57
CA GLU A 530 12.29 -13.88 -23.49
C GLU A 530 11.92 -14.38 -22.10
N VAL A 531 10.79 -15.08 -21.97
CA VAL A 531 10.33 -15.70 -20.72
C VAL A 531 11.07 -17.03 -20.51
N LEU A 532 11.69 -17.19 -19.34
CA LEU A 532 12.66 -18.27 -19.09
C LEU A 532 12.02 -19.57 -18.60
N GLU A 533 10.87 -19.49 -17.92
CA GLU A 533 10.23 -20.65 -17.30
C GLU A 533 8.70 -20.53 -17.29
N MET A 534 8.01 -21.67 -17.13
CA MET A 534 6.55 -21.72 -16.94
C MET A 534 6.20 -21.25 -15.52
N PRO A 535 5.47 -20.13 -15.36
CA PRO A 535 5.00 -19.69 -14.05
C PRO A 535 4.00 -20.71 -13.50
N SER A 536 4.21 -21.21 -12.29
CA SER A 536 3.29 -22.17 -11.63
C SER A 536 2.85 -23.36 -12.50
N GLY A 537 3.71 -23.81 -13.43
CA GLY A 537 3.41 -24.90 -14.36
C GLY A 537 2.47 -24.55 -15.53
N HIS A 538 2.08 -23.28 -15.68
CA HIS A 538 1.21 -22.77 -16.75
C HIS A 538 2.02 -22.08 -17.85
N TRP A 539 1.42 -21.98 -19.05
CA TRP A 539 2.01 -21.21 -20.15
C TRP A 539 1.93 -19.72 -19.84
N PRO A 540 3.02 -18.94 -20.02
CA PRO A 540 2.99 -17.52 -19.72
C PRO A 540 2.04 -16.79 -20.67
N THR A 541 1.29 -15.82 -20.15
CA THR A 541 0.37 -14.99 -20.94
C THR A 541 0.68 -13.50 -20.81
N LEU A 542 0.37 -12.75 -21.87
CA LEU A 542 0.59 -11.31 -21.94
C LEU A 542 -0.61 -10.59 -22.52
N ALA A 543 -1.24 -9.68 -21.78
CA ALA A 543 -2.31 -8.84 -22.32
C ALA A 543 -1.74 -7.60 -23.01
N GLU A 544 -0.74 -6.94 -22.41
CA GLU A 544 -0.19 -5.71 -22.97
C GLU A 544 1.31 -5.57 -22.73
N MET A 545 2.00 -4.96 -23.69
CA MET A 545 3.36 -4.43 -23.55
C MET A 545 3.40 -2.96 -23.94
N LYS A 546 3.97 -2.11 -23.09
CA LYS A 546 4.25 -0.70 -23.37
C LYS A 546 5.74 -0.38 -23.25
N PHE A 547 6.14 0.69 -23.92
CA PHE A 547 7.52 1.13 -24.06
C PHE A 547 7.62 2.60 -23.67
N TYR A 548 8.68 2.98 -22.96
CA TYR A 548 8.84 4.35 -22.46
C TYR A 548 10.23 4.89 -22.76
N ASN A 549 10.30 6.20 -22.96
CA ASN A 549 11.53 6.99 -22.97
C ASN A 549 11.58 7.90 -21.73
N SER A 550 12.79 8.32 -21.37
CA SER A 550 13.02 9.29 -20.30
C SER A 550 13.66 10.54 -20.91
N LEU A 551 12.89 11.62 -21.00
CA LEU A 551 13.36 12.94 -21.44
C LEU A 551 13.44 13.86 -20.22
N ASN A 552 14.64 14.37 -19.91
CA ASN A 552 14.87 15.28 -18.78
C ASN A 552 14.35 14.77 -17.43
N GLY A 553 14.40 13.46 -17.19
CA GLY A 553 13.90 12.84 -15.95
C GLY A 553 12.39 12.68 -15.88
N THR A 554 11.66 12.96 -16.97
CA THR A 554 10.22 12.70 -17.10
C THR A 554 10.00 11.47 -17.98
N ARG A 555 9.12 10.56 -17.54
CA ARG A 555 8.73 9.36 -18.28
C ARG A 555 7.70 9.74 -19.35
N GLU A 556 7.92 9.31 -20.57
CA GLU A 556 6.99 9.46 -21.70
C GLU A 556 6.68 8.08 -22.29
N GLU A 557 5.40 7.81 -22.60
CA GLU A 557 5.03 6.57 -23.29
C GLU A 557 5.30 6.73 -24.79
N ILE A 558 6.02 5.77 -25.36
CA ILE A 558 6.33 5.76 -26.79
C ILE A 558 5.11 5.21 -27.53
N SER A 559 4.52 6.02 -28.41
CA SER A 559 3.42 5.59 -29.27
C SER A 559 3.77 4.29 -30.01
N ARG A 560 2.86 3.33 -29.91
CA ARG A 560 2.97 2.00 -30.54
C ARG A 560 2.49 1.96 -32.00
N ASN A 561 2.09 3.11 -32.55
CA ASN A 561 1.65 3.19 -33.95
C ASN A 561 2.78 2.78 -34.90
N GLY A 562 2.50 1.78 -35.74
CA GLY A 562 3.47 1.19 -36.67
C GLY A 562 4.39 0.13 -36.06
N PHE A 563 4.23 -0.21 -34.77
CA PHE A 563 4.96 -1.32 -34.16
C PHE A 563 4.35 -2.65 -34.59
N THR A 564 5.18 -3.68 -34.69
CA THR A 564 4.73 -5.05 -34.96
C THR A 564 5.27 -5.99 -33.91
N ALA A 565 4.49 -7.01 -33.57
CA ALA A 565 4.87 -8.05 -32.63
C ALA A 565 4.79 -9.42 -33.30
N THR A 566 5.79 -10.25 -33.00
CA THR A 566 5.85 -11.67 -33.40
C THR A 566 6.27 -12.49 -32.19
N ALA A 567 6.07 -13.79 -32.21
CA ALA A 567 6.50 -14.66 -31.12
C ALA A 567 7.20 -15.93 -31.63
N THR A 568 7.93 -16.61 -30.75
CA THR A 568 8.46 -17.95 -31.02
C THR A 568 7.34 -18.98 -31.20
N SER A 569 6.19 -18.74 -30.58
CA SER A 569 4.97 -19.52 -30.70
C SER A 569 3.76 -18.67 -30.33
N GLU A 570 2.62 -18.93 -30.98
CA GLU A 570 1.33 -18.31 -30.70
C GLU A 570 0.24 -19.37 -30.86
N ALA A 571 -0.71 -19.41 -29.93
CA ALA A 571 -1.79 -20.38 -29.99
C ALA A 571 -2.85 -20.00 -31.04
N LYS A 572 -3.17 -20.93 -31.95
CA LYS A 572 -4.28 -20.80 -32.91
C LYS A 572 -5.44 -21.67 -32.41
N GLN A 573 -6.50 -21.02 -31.92
CA GLN A 573 -7.61 -21.62 -31.16
C GLN A 573 -7.20 -22.43 -29.92
N ALA A 574 -7.42 -21.85 -28.73
CA ALA A 574 -7.41 -22.64 -27.50
C ALA A 574 -8.70 -23.47 -27.40
N VAL A 575 -8.58 -24.71 -26.93
CA VAL A 575 -9.72 -25.60 -26.63
C VAL A 575 -10.75 -24.83 -25.77
N ASN A 576 -12.05 -25.03 -26.06
CA ASN A 576 -13.21 -24.40 -25.39
C ASN A 576 -13.68 -23.03 -25.90
N GLY A 577 -13.36 -22.64 -27.14
CA GLY A 577 -14.04 -21.52 -27.81
C GLY A 577 -13.47 -20.13 -27.52
N GLU A 578 -12.25 -20.05 -27.01
CA GLU A 578 -11.51 -18.80 -26.87
C GLU A 578 -10.93 -18.33 -28.23
N PRO A 579 -10.86 -17.00 -28.49
CA PRO A 579 -10.31 -16.43 -29.72
C PRO A 579 -8.80 -16.66 -29.86
N ASP A 580 -8.28 -16.44 -31.07
CA ASP A 580 -6.84 -16.55 -31.36
C ASP A 580 -6.01 -15.61 -30.47
N CYS A 581 -4.83 -16.08 -30.05
CA CYS A 581 -3.97 -15.38 -29.10
C CYS A 581 -2.61 -14.96 -29.70
N PRO A 582 -2.57 -14.20 -30.81
CA PRO A 582 -1.34 -13.81 -31.48
C PRO A 582 -0.52 -12.80 -30.68
N ALA A 583 0.76 -12.67 -31.02
CA ALA A 583 1.66 -11.68 -30.42
C ALA A 583 1.16 -10.23 -30.56
N SER A 584 0.41 -9.94 -31.63
CA SER A 584 -0.17 -8.63 -31.91
C SER A 584 -1.13 -8.15 -30.83
N ASN A 585 -1.76 -9.06 -30.08
CA ASN A 585 -2.65 -8.69 -28.97
C ASN A 585 -1.92 -7.87 -27.91
N THR A 586 -0.60 -8.02 -27.77
CA THR A 586 0.17 -7.23 -26.79
C THR A 586 0.31 -5.74 -27.14
N LEU A 587 -0.10 -5.33 -28.35
CA LEU A 587 0.00 -3.97 -28.88
C LEU A 587 -1.37 -3.36 -29.23
N ASP A 588 -2.48 -4.07 -29.02
CA ASP A 588 -3.82 -3.70 -29.53
C ASP A 588 -4.62 -2.79 -28.58
N ASN A 589 -4.02 -2.36 -27.47
CA ASN A 589 -4.64 -1.56 -26.40
C ASN A 589 -5.85 -2.24 -25.74
N THR A 590 -6.05 -3.55 -25.91
CA THR A 590 -7.22 -4.29 -25.42
C THR A 590 -6.82 -5.23 -24.28
N ILE A 591 -7.18 -4.88 -23.05
CA ILE A 591 -6.76 -5.65 -21.86
C ILE A 591 -7.40 -7.05 -21.74
N SER A 592 -8.40 -7.34 -22.56
CA SER A 592 -9.12 -8.63 -22.58
C SER A 592 -8.54 -9.64 -23.58
N THR A 593 -7.72 -9.20 -24.54
CA THR A 593 -7.02 -10.07 -25.47
C THR A 593 -5.65 -10.42 -24.90
N ILE A 594 -5.10 -11.58 -25.28
CA ILE A 594 -3.79 -12.04 -24.77
C ILE A 594 -2.95 -12.65 -25.88
N TRP A 595 -1.63 -12.59 -25.70
CA TRP A 595 -0.71 -13.54 -26.30
C TRP A 595 -0.51 -14.74 -25.37
N GLN A 596 -0.42 -15.94 -25.96
CA GLN A 596 0.03 -17.15 -25.28
C GLN A 596 0.77 -18.09 -26.27
N PRO A 597 1.77 -18.88 -25.82
CA PRO A 597 2.39 -19.93 -26.64
C PRO A 597 1.42 -21.07 -27.02
N GLU A 598 1.68 -21.73 -28.15
CA GLU A 598 0.93 -22.91 -28.59
C GLU A 598 1.11 -24.06 -27.59
N TRP A 599 0.00 -24.57 -27.07
CA TRP A 599 0.01 -25.68 -26.13
C TRP A 599 -0.29 -27.02 -26.80
N LYS A 600 -0.80 -27.01 -28.05
CA LYS A 600 -1.09 -28.21 -28.84
C LYS A 600 -0.72 -28.04 -30.33
N PRO A 601 0.42 -28.60 -30.79
CA PRO A 601 1.35 -29.44 -30.04
C PRO A 601 2.12 -28.64 -28.97
N LYS A 602 2.50 -29.31 -27.89
CA LYS A 602 3.21 -28.70 -26.76
C LYS A 602 4.57 -28.16 -27.21
N VAL A 603 4.79 -26.85 -27.08
CA VAL A 603 6.11 -26.22 -27.33
C VAL A 603 7.06 -26.38 -26.12
N SER A 604 8.29 -25.88 -26.21
CA SER A 604 9.31 -25.92 -25.14
C SER A 604 9.70 -24.52 -24.67
N MET A 605 9.99 -24.32 -23.38
CA MET A 605 10.59 -23.07 -22.89
C MET A 605 12.07 -22.95 -23.32
N PRO A 606 12.65 -21.73 -23.41
CA PRO A 606 12.01 -20.42 -23.22
C PRO A 606 11.10 -20.02 -24.39
N GLN A 607 10.20 -19.07 -24.17
CA GLN A 607 9.34 -18.48 -25.20
C GLN A 607 9.56 -16.97 -25.28
N SER A 608 9.57 -16.41 -26.49
CA SER A 608 9.87 -15.00 -26.70
C SER A 608 8.78 -14.26 -27.48
N LEU A 609 8.57 -13.01 -27.11
CA LEU A 609 7.90 -11.98 -27.89
C LEU A 609 8.95 -11.05 -28.50
N MET A 610 8.88 -10.83 -29.81
CA MET A 610 9.76 -9.94 -30.56
C MET A 610 8.97 -8.76 -31.10
N TYR A 611 9.36 -7.57 -30.66
CA TYR A 611 8.80 -6.28 -31.06
C TYR A 611 9.73 -5.62 -32.07
N ASN A 612 9.17 -5.19 -33.20
CA ASN A 612 9.85 -4.35 -34.17
C ASN A 612 9.17 -2.98 -34.19
N PHE A 613 9.94 -1.94 -33.90
CA PHE A 613 9.43 -0.59 -33.72
C PHE A 613 9.25 0.17 -35.06
N GLY A 614 9.70 -0.41 -36.18
CA GLY A 614 9.64 0.22 -37.51
C GLY A 614 10.54 1.46 -37.70
N LYS A 615 11.10 1.98 -36.60
CA LYS A 615 12.04 3.09 -36.52
C LYS A 615 12.97 2.87 -35.32
N GLN A 616 14.06 3.64 -35.26
CA GLN A 616 14.86 3.70 -34.05
C GLN A 616 14.15 4.57 -33.01
N ILE A 617 14.05 4.08 -31.78
CA ILE A 617 13.48 4.78 -30.62
C ILE A 617 14.51 4.82 -29.49
N ASP A 618 14.45 5.85 -28.65
CA ASP A 618 15.14 5.86 -27.36
C ASP A 618 14.26 5.11 -26.35
N LEU A 619 14.71 3.97 -25.83
CA LEU A 619 13.97 3.15 -24.87
C LEU A 619 14.67 3.19 -23.52
N SER A 620 13.94 3.52 -22.47
CA SER A 620 14.43 3.52 -21.09
C SER A 620 13.64 2.61 -20.16
N GLU A 621 12.38 2.29 -20.45
CA GLU A 621 11.58 1.38 -19.62
C GLU A 621 10.59 0.59 -20.46
N ILE A 622 10.13 -0.54 -19.93
CA ILE A 622 8.99 -1.30 -20.47
C ILE A 622 7.97 -1.58 -19.36
N SER A 623 6.70 -1.75 -19.71
CA SER A 623 5.68 -2.27 -18.79
C SER A 623 4.94 -3.44 -19.41
N TYR A 624 4.65 -4.42 -18.56
CA TYR A 624 3.90 -5.61 -18.91
C TYR A 624 2.59 -5.63 -18.12
N LEU A 625 1.48 -5.86 -18.83
CA LEU A 625 0.20 -6.19 -18.21
C LEU A 625 -0.08 -7.70 -18.34
N PRO A 626 -0.20 -8.44 -17.23
CA PRO A 626 -0.68 -9.82 -17.25
C PRO A 626 -2.09 -9.92 -17.79
N ARG A 627 -2.57 -11.14 -18.08
CA ARG A 627 -4.00 -11.31 -18.32
C ARG A 627 -4.80 -10.91 -17.07
N GLN A 628 -5.99 -10.37 -17.28
CA GLN A 628 -6.80 -9.85 -16.18
C GLN A 628 -7.65 -10.91 -15.47
N THR A 629 -7.64 -12.15 -15.97
CA THR A 629 -8.52 -13.24 -15.52
C THR A 629 -7.83 -14.36 -14.74
N SER A 630 -6.49 -14.34 -14.60
CA SER A 630 -5.72 -15.36 -13.88
C SER A 630 -4.38 -14.83 -13.37
N ASP A 631 -3.91 -15.38 -12.26
CA ASP A 631 -2.64 -15.07 -11.60
C ASP A 631 -1.57 -16.18 -11.74
N GLN A 632 -1.92 -17.31 -12.35
CA GLN A 632 -1.06 -18.50 -12.41
C GLN A 632 -0.08 -18.48 -13.58
N ASP A 633 -0.30 -17.62 -14.57
CA ASP A 633 0.40 -17.54 -15.85
C ASP A 633 1.24 -16.25 -16.02
N ILE A 634 1.54 -15.56 -14.91
CA ILE A 634 2.30 -14.32 -14.87
C ILE A 634 3.79 -14.57 -15.16
N ALA A 635 4.33 -13.96 -16.23
CA ALA A 635 5.75 -14.06 -16.56
C ALA A 635 6.63 -13.41 -15.48
N SER A 636 7.28 -14.22 -14.63
CA SER A 636 8.03 -13.76 -13.45
C SER A 636 9.55 -13.74 -13.61
N LYS A 637 10.09 -14.49 -14.58
CA LYS A 637 11.53 -14.49 -14.92
C LYS A 637 11.71 -14.36 -16.43
N PHE A 638 12.45 -13.34 -16.85
CA PHE A 638 12.67 -13.06 -18.26
C PHE A 638 14.05 -12.46 -18.53
N ASN A 639 14.48 -12.51 -19.78
CA ASN A 639 15.60 -11.73 -20.31
C ASN A 639 15.07 -10.69 -21.32
N ILE A 640 15.74 -9.55 -21.43
CA ILE A 640 15.49 -8.58 -22.50
C ILE A 640 16.72 -8.51 -23.38
N TYR A 641 16.50 -8.64 -24.67
CA TYR A 641 17.50 -8.41 -25.68
C TYR A 641 17.07 -7.28 -26.59
N THR A 642 18.00 -6.46 -27.01
CA THR A 642 17.71 -5.33 -27.91
C THR A 642 18.71 -5.31 -29.06
N ALA A 643 18.36 -4.60 -30.12
CA ALA A 643 19.24 -4.30 -31.23
C ALA A 643 19.02 -2.85 -31.66
N GLU A 644 20.12 -2.12 -31.87
CA GLU A 644 20.09 -0.70 -32.20
C GLU A 644 19.53 -0.45 -33.60
N ASN A 645 19.88 -1.31 -34.58
CA ASN A 645 19.37 -1.26 -35.95
C ASN A 645 18.63 -2.55 -36.36
N ALA A 646 17.74 -2.43 -37.36
CA ALA A 646 16.84 -3.52 -37.75
C ALA A 646 17.58 -4.78 -38.23
N GLY A 647 18.77 -4.60 -38.82
CA GLY A 647 19.64 -5.68 -39.29
C GLY A 647 20.56 -6.29 -38.23
N ASP A 648 20.71 -5.66 -37.06
CA ASP A 648 21.70 -6.08 -36.05
C ASP A 648 21.25 -7.36 -35.31
N PRO A 649 22.18 -8.19 -34.82
CA PRO A 649 21.83 -9.29 -33.93
C PRO A 649 21.29 -8.77 -32.59
N TYR A 650 20.41 -9.53 -31.96
CA TYR A 650 19.94 -9.24 -30.60
C TYR A 650 21.10 -9.37 -29.59
N THR A 651 21.25 -8.37 -28.73
CA THR A 651 22.23 -8.34 -27.63
C THR A 651 21.52 -8.34 -26.29
N LEU A 652 22.01 -9.13 -25.33
CA LEU A 652 21.41 -9.22 -24.00
C LEU A 652 21.56 -7.87 -23.27
N SER A 653 20.43 -7.22 -23.02
CA SER A 653 20.34 -5.90 -22.40
C SER A 653 19.94 -5.98 -20.92
N LEU A 654 19.18 -7.02 -20.55
CA LEU A 654 18.85 -7.37 -19.17
C LEU A 654 18.82 -8.89 -19.01
N SER A 655 19.54 -9.41 -18.01
CA SER A 655 19.51 -10.82 -17.63
C SER A 655 18.77 -11.01 -16.31
N GLY A 656 17.88 -12.01 -16.24
CA GLY A 656 17.17 -12.35 -15.01
C GLY A 656 16.26 -11.22 -14.52
N GLY A 657 15.64 -10.48 -15.45
CA GLY A 657 14.61 -9.51 -15.14
C GLY A 657 13.46 -10.16 -14.36
N THR A 658 12.95 -9.43 -13.39
CA THR A 658 11.80 -9.84 -12.59
C THR A 658 10.81 -8.69 -12.62
N PHE A 659 9.59 -8.94 -13.09
CA PHE A 659 8.50 -8.00 -12.87
C PHE A 659 8.10 -8.18 -11.41
N ILE A 660 8.20 -7.13 -10.60
CA ILE A 660 7.62 -7.16 -9.26
C ILE A 660 6.11 -7.19 -9.48
N ALA A 661 5.52 -8.38 -9.50
CA ALA A 661 4.08 -8.52 -9.55
C ALA A 661 3.46 -7.72 -8.40
N THR A 662 2.72 -6.67 -8.74
CA THR A 662 1.71 -6.08 -7.87
C THR A 662 0.32 -6.27 -8.48
N GLN A 663 0.00 -7.50 -8.89
CA GLN A 663 -1.13 -8.10 -8.18
C GLN A 663 -0.53 -8.72 -6.93
N LYS A 664 -0.47 -7.95 -5.85
CA LYS A 664 -0.56 -8.62 -4.54
C LYS A 664 -1.99 -9.11 -4.47
N ALA A 665 -2.24 -10.32 -4.97
CA ALA A 665 -3.20 -11.17 -4.29
C ALA A 665 -2.77 -11.12 -2.82
N ALA A 666 -3.58 -10.48 -1.98
CA ALA A 666 -3.27 -10.36 -0.56
C ALA A 666 -3.00 -11.78 -0.07
N GLN A 667 -1.73 -12.12 0.18
CA GLN A 667 -1.41 -13.39 0.77
C GLN A 667 -2.14 -13.44 2.10
N PHE A 668 -2.94 -14.49 2.26
CA PHE A 668 -3.73 -14.78 3.43
C PHE A 668 -2.86 -14.64 4.69
N THR A 669 -3.03 -13.53 5.39
CA THR A 669 -2.79 -13.50 6.83
C THR A 669 -4.16 -13.29 7.45
N PRO A 670 -4.83 -14.36 7.92
CA PRO A 670 -6.12 -14.19 8.58
C PRO A 670 -5.99 -13.09 9.63
N ILE A 671 -6.84 -12.06 9.56
CA ILE A 671 -7.18 -11.37 10.79
C ILE A 671 -7.84 -12.47 11.62
N ALA A 672 -7.14 -12.92 12.65
CA ALA A 672 -7.72 -13.76 13.68
C ALA A 672 -8.71 -12.90 14.48
N SER A 673 -9.78 -12.45 13.84
CA SER A 673 -11.02 -12.10 14.48
C SER A 673 -12.04 -13.07 13.92
N SER A 674 -12.68 -13.83 14.78
CA SER A 674 -13.85 -14.69 14.51
C SER A 674 -15.01 -13.99 13.79
N ASP A 675 -14.89 -12.71 13.47
CA ASP A 675 -16.01 -11.82 13.22
C ASP A 675 -16.26 -11.55 11.73
N TRP A 676 -15.30 -11.80 10.83
CA TRP A 676 -15.49 -11.72 9.37
C TRP A 676 -15.52 -13.11 8.74
N THR A 677 -16.53 -13.37 7.91
CA THR A 677 -16.67 -14.62 7.14
C THR A 677 -16.34 -14.37 5.67
N VAL A 678 -15.48 -15.20 5.09
CA VAL A 678 -15.13 -15.13 3.67
C VAL A 678 -16.22 -15.79 2.81
N LEU A 679 -16.60 -15.13 1.73
CA LEU A 679 -17.50 -15.61 0.68
C LEU A 679 -16.68 -15.89 -0.58
N GLN A 680 -16.54 -17.16 -0.95
CA GLN A 680 -15.82 -17.59 -2.15
C GLN A 680 -16.71 -17.41 -3.40
N ASN A 681 -16.11 -17.06 -4.55
CA ASN A 681 -16.79 -16.91 -5.85
C ASN A 681 -18.04 -16.00 -5.80
N TYR A 682 -17.92 -14.84 -5.15
CA TYR A 682 -19.08 -14.01 -4.82
C TYR A 682 -19.49 -13.07 -5.97
N SER A 683 -18.56 -12.51 -6.74
CA SER A 683 -18.84 -11.65 -7.90
C SER A 683 -17.84 -11.87 -9.04
N THR A 684 -18.00 -11.14 -10.14
CA THR A 684 -17.06 -11.13 -11.28
C THR A 684 -15.66 -10.65 -10.88
N THR A 685 -15.54 -9.89 -9.79
CA THR A 685 -14.24 -9.46 -9.25
C THR A 685 -13.62 -10.48 -8.30
N GLY A 686 -14.36 -11.49 -7.79
CA GLY A 686 -13.81 -12.59 -6.98
C GLY A 686 -14.51 -12.82 -5.62
N THR A 687 -13.71 -12.89 -4.54
CA THR A 687 -14.17 -13.15 -3.16
C THR A 687 -14.75 -11.91 -2.48
N ALA A 688 -15.53 -12.11 -1.41
CA ALA A 688 -15.98 -11.02 -0.53
C ALA A 688 -15.79 -11.40 0.94
N ILE A 689 -15.84 -10.44 1.85
CA ILE A 689 -15.99 -10.68 3.29
C ILE A 689 -17.30 -10.11 3.81
N GLN A 690 -17.91 -10.81 4.75
CA GLN A 690 -19.12 -10.36 5.42
C GLN A 690 -19.02 -10.38 6.95
N SER A 691 -19.67 -9.42 7.61
CA SER A 691 -19.87 -9.44 9.06
C SER A 691 -21.17 -8.75 9.46
N LYS A 692 -21.66 -9.10 10.64
CA LYS A 692 -22.77 -8.43 11.35
C LYS A 692 -22.38 -7.97 12.75
N THR A 693 -21.16 -8.26 13.19
CA THR A 693 -20.71 -8.02 14.56
C THR A 693 -20.19 -6.59 14.68
N ASN A 694 -20.60 -5.86 15.71
CA ASN A 694 -20.17 -4.47 15.92
C ASN A 694 -18.70 -4.32 16.36
N THR A 695 -18.02 -5.45 16.63
CA THR A 695 -16.57 -5.56 16.87
C THR A 695 -15.78 -5.83 15.59
N ALA A 696 -16.46 -6.11 14.46
CA ALA A 696 -15.82 -6.48 13.22
C ALA A 696 -15.19 -5.25 12.56
N VAL A 697 -13.87 -5.33 12.36
CA VAL A 697 -13.06 -4.26 11.79
C VAL A 697 -12.21 -4.79 10.65
N ALA A 698 -12.25 -4.11 9.51
CA ALA A 698 -11.41 -4.32 8.34
C ALA A 698 -10.47 -3.11 8.19
N GLN A 699 -9.17 -3.30 8.02
CA GLN A 699 -8.19 -2.21 7.91
C GLN A 699 -7.34 -2.38 6.65
N PHE A 700 -7.03 -1.29 5.98
CA PHE A 700 -6.07 -1.26 4.88
C PHE A 700 -5.32 0.07 4.82
N GLY A 701 -4.10 0.01 4.28
CA GLY A 701 -3.31 1.19 3.97
C GLY A 701 -3.61 1.81 2.62
N VAL A 702 -3.53 3.15 2.56
CA VAL A 702 -3.63 3.95 1.34
C VAL A 702 -2.44 4.90 1.26
N GLN A 703 -1.89 5.11 0.08
CA GLN A 703 -0.84 6.08 -0.19
C GLN A 703 -1.22 6.86 -1.45
N GLY A 704 -0.76 8.11 -1.59
CA GLY A 704 -0.96 8.88 -2.83
C GLY A 704 -2.30 9.61 -2.93
N GLY A 705 -3.10 9.65 -1.87
CA GLY A 705 -4.24 10.57 -1.78
C GLY A 705 -5.62 10.05 -2.22
N TRP A 706 -5.71 8.80 -2.69
CA TRP A 706 -6.98 8.25 -3.22
C TRP A 706 -7.20 6.76 -2.88
N PHE A 707 -8.46 6.41 -2.59
CA PHE A 707 -8.94 5.03 -2.59
C PHE A 707 -10.45 4.93 -2.86
N ARG A 708 -10.88 3.77 -3.33
CA ARG A 708 -12.29 3.42 -3.57
C ARG A 708 -12.59 2.02 -3.02
N LEU A 709 -13.58 1.94 -2.12
CA LEU A 709 -14.08 0.72 -1.51
C LEU A 709 -15.33 0.22 -2.25
N LEU A 710 -15.28 -1.03 -2.72
CA LEU A 710 -16.39 -1.74 -3.32
C LEU A 710 -16.99 -2.80 -2.38
N GLY A 711 -18.27 -3.08 -2.57
CA GLY A 711 -18.99 -4.13 -1.86
C GLY A 711 -20.42 -4.27 -2.33
N SER A 712 -21.29 -4.83 -1.49
CA SER A 712 -22.71 -5.02 -1.86
C SER A 712 -23.60 -3.96 -1.26
N LYS A 713 -24.56 -3.48 -2.07
CA LYS A 713 -25.79 -2.86 -1.57
C LYS A 713 -26.96 -3.80 -1.80
N SER A 714 -27.83 -3.99 -0.81
CA SER A 714 -28.94 -4.95 -0.89
C SER A 714 -30.01 -4.66 0.17
N PRO A 715 -31.17 -5.35 0.12
CA PRO A 715 -32.16 -5.22 1.18
C PRO A 715 -31.68 -5.72 2.54
N SER A 716 -30.62 -6.54 2.57
CA SER A 716 -30.13 -7.23 3.79
C SER A 716 -28.86 -6.60 4.38
N THR A 717 -28.38 -5.50 3.81
CA THR A 717 -27.12 -4.88 4.21
C THR A 717 -27.32 -3.67 5.12
N GLY A 718 -26.38 -3.45 6.03
CA GLY A 718 -26.49 -2.54 7.17
C GLY A 718 -25.60 -1.29 7.07
N ILE A 719 -25.25 -0.76 8.24
CA ILE A 719 -24.47 0.48 8.36
C ILE A 719 -23.04 0.17 8.85
N PHE A 720 -22.03 0.77 8.21
CA PHE A 720 -20.64 0.73 8.67
C PHE A 720 -20.06 2.15 8.82
N GLU A 721 -18.96 2.28 9.54
CA GLU A 721 -18.20 3.52 9.65
C GLU A 721 -16.86 3.41 8.91
N VAL A 722 -16.45 4.50 8.26
CA VAL A 722 -15.11 4.69 7.70
C VAL A 722 -14.33 5.61 8.63
N TRP A 723 -13.17 5.14 9.06
CA TRP A 723 -12.22 5.90 9.87
C TRP A 723 -10.92 6.04 9.08
N ILE A 724 -10.34 7.24 9.07
CA ILE A 724 -9.09 7.55 8.40
C ILE A 724 -8.15 8.18 9.43
N ASP A 725 -6.98 7.59 9.64
CA ASP A 725 -5.96 8.05 10.61
C ASP A 725 -6.54 8.31 12.02
N GLY A 726 -7.36 7.37 12.49
CA GLY A 726 -8.01 7.44 13.80
C GLY A 726 -9.19 8.42 13.88
N VAL A 727 -9.52 9.16 12.82
CA VAL A 727 -10.64 10.10 12.77
C VAL A 727 -11.79 9.51 11.97
N LYS A 728 -13.02 9.59 12.51
CA LYS A 728 -14.21 9.13 11.77
C LYS A 728 -14.44 10.01 10.55
N SER A 729 -14.34 9.43 9.36
CA SER A 729 -14.52 10.12 8.09
C SER A 729 -15.96 10.04 7.58
N ALA A 730 -16.64 8.91 7.74
CA ALA A 730 -18.01 8.74 7.23
C ALA A 730 -18.79 7.63 7.96
N THR A 731 -20.12 7.70 7.85
CA THR A 731 -21.04 6.61 8.20
C THR A 731 -21.81 6.25 6.93
N ILE A 732 -21.74 4.99 6.52
CA ILE A 732 -22.23 4.50 5.23
C ILE A 732 -23.36 3.52 5.45
N ASP A 733 -24.52 3.82 4.87
CA ASP A 733 -25.65 2.92 4.76
C ASP A 733 -25.58 2.17 3.43
N THR A 734 -25.61 0.86 3.49
CA THR A 734 -25.49 -0.02 2.31
C THR A 734 -26.82 -0.62 1.88
N TYR A 735 -27.95 -0.13 2.37
CA TYR A 735 -29.25 -0.57 1.90
C TYR A 735 -29.51 -0.19 0.42
N ALA A 736 -30.08 -1.14 -0.33
CA ALA A 736 -30.72 -0.90 -1.62
C ALA A 736 -31.92 -1.85 -1.77
N ALA A 737 -32.95 -1.45 -2.53
CA ALA A 737 -34.13 -2.31 -2.75
C ALA A 737 -33.81 -3.57 -3.57
N LEU A 738 -32.74 -3.55 -4.37
CA LEU A 738 -32.23 -4.66 -5.16
C LEU A 738 -30.75 -4.91 -4.83
N LEU A 739 -30.29 -6.15 -5.05
CA LEU A 739 -28.90 -6.51 -4.83
C LEU A 739 -28.03 -5.93 -5.95
N SER A 740 -27.06 -5.11 -5.57
CA SER A 740 -25.97 -4.65 -6.43
C SER A 740 -24.64 -5.14 -5.84
N LYS A 741 -23.87 -5.89 -6.63
CA LYS A 741 -22.50 -6.30 -6.32
C LYS A 741 -21.53 -5.35 -7.01
N ASP A 742 -20.28 -5.33 -6.56
CA ASP A 742 -19.20 -4.45 -7.01
C ASP A 742 -19.56 -2.96 -6.96
N ALA A 743 -20.49 -2.61 -6.06
CA ALA A 743 -20.99 -1.25 -5.90
C ALA A 743 -19.98 -0.41 -5.12
N VAL A 744 -19.76 0.84 -5.56
CA VAL A 744 -18.98 1.81 -4.78
C VAL A 744 -19.70 2.09 -3.47
N LEU A 745 -19.08 1.67 -2.36
CA LEU A 745 -19.56 1.91 -1.02
C LEU A 745 -19.01 3.23 -0.47
N TYR A 746 -17.74 3.51 -0.76
CA TYR A 746 -17.06 4.73 -0.34
C TYR A 746 -15.88 5.05 -1.26
N GLU A 747 -15.62 6.32 -1.53
CA GLU A 747 -14.46 6.79 -2.27
C GLU A 747 -13.94 8.06 -1.60
N ASN A 748 -12.62 8.17 -1.48
CA ASN A 748 -11.96 9.38 -1.01
C ASN A 748 -10.88 9.79 -2.00
N ASN A 749 -10.90 11.07 -2.39
CA ASN A 749 -9.98 11.66 -3.35
C ASN A 749 -9.32 12.95 -2.80
N SER A 750 -9.14 13.01 -1.48
CA SER A 750 -8.69 14.24 -0.81
C SER A 750 -7.66 13.96 0.28
N LEU A 751 -7.10 12.76 0.30
CA LEU A 751 -6.03 12.42 1.22
C LEU A 751 -4.71 13.07 0.74
N SER A 752 -3.79 13.27 1.67
CA SER A 752 -2.45 13.72 1.32
C SER A 752 -1.67 12.59 0.63
N ALA A 753 -0.49 12.89 0.10
CA ALA A 753 0.39 11.89 -0.50
C ALA A 753 1.01 10.93 0.53
N ASP A 754 0.87 11.23 1.82
CA ASP A 754 1.41 10.43 2.92
C ASP A 754 0.71 9.07 3.05
N ASN A 755 1.26 8.22 3.92
CA ASN A 755 0.64 6.95 4.26
C ASN A 755 -0.56 7.20 5.18
N HIS A 756 -1.72 6.70 4.76
CA HIS A 756 -2.98 6.79 5.48
C HIS A 756 -3.49 5.41 5.86
N ILE A 757 -4.19 5.34 6.98
CA ILE A 757 -4.85 4.12 7.45
C ILE A 757 -6.35 4.30 7.31
N VAL A 758 -6.96 3.39 6.56
CA VAL A 758 -8.41 3.32 6.44
C VAL A 758 -8.91 2.13 7.23
N LEU A 759 -9.95 2.36 8.01
CA LEU A 759 -10.55 1.37 8.87
C LEU A 759 -12.07 1.37 8.70
N ILE A 760 -12.59 0.20 8.35
CA ILE A 760 -14.00 -0.08 8.13
C ILE A 760 -14.54 -0.83 9.33
N LYS A 761 -15.42 -0.18 10.08
CA LYS A 761 -16.02 -0.74 11.29
C LYS A 761 -17.49 -1.06 11.05
N ALA A 762 -17.87 -2.33 11.13
CA ALA A 762 -19.27 -2.70 11.11
C ALA A 762 -19.94 -2.18 12.39
N THR A 763 -21.12 -1.57 12.28
CA THR A 763 -21.83 -1.04 13.45
C THR A 763 -22.75 -2.06 14.11
N GLY A 764 -23.09 -3.14 13.41
CA GLY A 764 -24.17 -4.06 13.79
C GLY A 764 -25.56 -3.43 13.73
N THR A 765 -25.70 -2.26 13.10
CA THR A 765 -26.98 -1.53 12.96
C THR A 765 -27.43 -1.47 11.50
N LYS A 766 -28.72 -1.17 11.29
CA LYS A 766 -29.37 -1.07 9.97
C LYS A 766 -30.43 0.04 9.98
N ASN A 767 -30.79 0.55 8.81
CA ASN A 767 -31.95 1.42 8.68
C ASN A 767 -33.28 0.63 8.77
N ASN A 768 -34.41 1.34 8.82
CA ASN A 768 -35.74 0.71 8.96
C ASN A 768 -36.17 -0.12 7.74
N SER A 769 -35.70 0.23 6.55
CA SER A 769 -36.04 -0.43 5.28
C SER A 769 -35.24 -1.71 5.04
N SER A 770 -34.06 -1.82 5.65
CA SER A 770 -33.19 -2.98 5.56
C SER A 770 -33.71 -4.12 6.45
N ILE A 771 -33.62 -5.35 5.98
CA ILE A 771 -34.10 -6.54 6.71
C ILE A 771 -33.00 -7.17 7.59
N ASP A 772 -31.74 -6.78 7.43
CA ASP A 772 -30.59 -7.30 8.20
C ASP A 772 -29.45 -6.25 8.26
N SER A 773 -28.40 -6.49 9.05
CA SER A 773 -27.33 -5.53 9.34
C SER A 773 -25.97 -5.92 8.74
N LYS A 774 -25.98 -6.81 7.75
CA LYS A 774 -24.77 -7.38 7.15
C LYS A 774 -23.97 -6.30 6.44
N ILE A 775 -22.65 -6.31 6.62
CA ILE A 775 -21.72 -5.53 5.81
C ILE A 775 -20.99 -6.51 4.91
N ILE A 776 -20.96 -6.24 3.60
CA ILE A 776 -20.29 -7.09 2.61
C ILE A 776 -19.30 -6.23 1.84
N LEU A 777 -18.01 -6.51 2.00
CA LEU A 777 -16.90 -5.80 1.34
C LEU A 777 -16.25 -6.73 0.30
N GLN A 778 -15.85 -6.20 -0.85
CA GLN A 778 -15.38 -7.00 -1.99
C GLN A 778 -14.01 -6.58 -2.51
N ASN A 779 -13.78 -5.29 -2.76
CA ASN A 779 -12.56 -4.81 -3.39
C ASN A 779 -12.17 -3.42 -2.85
N VAL A 780 -10.88 -3.12 -2.82
CA VAL A 780 -10.37 -1.77 -2.58
C VAL A 780 -9.40 -1.41 -3.70
N PHE A 781 -9.75 -0.37 -4.45
CA PHE A 781 -8.80 0.30 -5.34
C PHE A 781 -8.04 1.38 -4.56
N LYS A 782 -6.74 1.45 -4.80
CA LYS A 782 -5.84 2.45 -4.22
C LYS A 782 -4.68 2.68 -5.19
N LEU A 783 -3.96 3.78 -5.00
CA LEU A 783 -2.75 4.04 -5.77
C LEU A 783 -1.60 3.15 -5.30
N GLU A 784 -0.70 2.85 -6.23
CA GLU A 784 0.56 2.17 -5.92
C GLU A 784 1.50 3.07 -5.12
N ASN A 785 2.47 2.45 -4.43
CA ASN A 785 3.47 3.19 -3.69
C ASN A 785 4.33 4.06 -4.62
N GLY A 786 4.40 5.35 -4.33
CA GLY A 786 5.13 6.33 -5.14
C GLY A 786 4.33 6.97 -6.27
N VAL A 787 3.12 6.47 -6.58
CA VAL A 787 2.18 7.13 -7.48
C VAL A 787 1.45 8.23 -6.72
N LYS A 788 1.47 9.45 -7.27
CA LYS A 788 0.88 10.62 -6.62
C LYS A 788 -0.59 10.84 -6.98
N GLY A 789 -1.08 10.20 -8.03
CA GLY A 789 -2.44 10.41 -8.51
C GLY A 789 -2.71 9.82 -9.88
N MET A 790 -3.91 10.04 -10.41
CA MET A 790 -4.29 9.60 -11.75
C MET A 790 -5.15 10.63 -12.51
N PHE A 791 -5.22 10.52 -13.83
CA PHE A 791 -6.10 11.33 -14.68
C PHE A 791 -7.11 10.46 -15.44
N GLU A 792 -8.36 10.89 -15.46
CA GLU A 792 -9.44 10.19 -16.17
C GLU A 792 -10.30 11.16 -16.98
N MET A 793 -10.90 10.64 -18.05
CA MET A 793 -12.04 11.25 -18.71
C MET A 793 -13.28 11.16 -17.81
N ALA A 794 -14.06 12.24 -17.77
CA ALA A 794 -15.31 12.24 -17.02
C ALA A 794 -16.39 11.31 -17.61
N LYS A 795 -16.29 10.99 -18.91
CA LYS A 795 -17.19 10.09 -19.65
C LYS A 795 -16.40 9.17 -20.59
N THR A 796 -16.90 7.97 -20.83
CA THR A 796 -16.36 7.02 -21.82
C THR A 796 -17.03 7.17 -23.20
N PHE A 797 -18.21 7.78 -23.25
CA PHE A 797 -18.96 8.11 -24.45
C PHE A 797 -19.58 9.50 -24.34
N ASP A 798 -19.59 10.25 -25.43
CA ASP A 798 -20.34 11.50 -25.55
C ASP A 798 -20.81 11.72 -26.99
N GLU A 799 -21.69 12.70 -27.18
CA GLU A 799 -22.27 13.01 -28.48
C GLU A 799 -22.15 14.50 -28.83
N SER A 800 -22.03 14.80 -30.12
CA SER A 800 -22.05 16.14 -30.68
C SER A 800 -22.91 16.18 -31.95
N ARG A 801 -23.43 17.35 -32.29
CA ARG A 801 -23.92 17.61 -33.65
C ARG A 801 -22.76 18.07 -34.52
N GLU A 802 -22.85 17.82 -35.82
CA GLU A 802 -21.86 18.29 -36.79
C GLU A 802 -21.78 19.84 -36.80
N ASP A 803 -22.92 20.51 -36.69
CA ASP A 803 -23.03 21.98 -36.62
C ASP A 803 -22.65 22.60 -35.27
N ALA A 804 -22.14 21.80 -34.32
CA ALA A 804 -21.81 22.30 -32.98
C ALA A 804 -20.62 23.27 -32.97
N GLY A 805 -19.72 23.17 -33.96
CA GLY A 805 -18.47 23.93 -34.09
C GLY A 805 -17.40 23.58 -33.05
N THR A 806 -17.77 23.34 -31.79
CA THR A 806 -16.86 22.94 -30.72
C THR A 806 -17.50 21.91 -29.79
N PHE A 807 -16.78 20.82 -29.55
CA PHE A 807 -17.12 19.80 -28.55
C PHE A 807 -16.25 19.98 -27.30
N THR A 808 -16.86 20.11 -26.13
CA THR A 808 -16.18 20.29 -24.84
C THR A 808 -16.30 19.05 -23.96
N PHE A 809 -15.21 18.66 -23.31
CA PHE A 809 -15.16 17.50 -22.43
C PHE A 809 -14.36 17.78 -21.15
N GLU A 810 -14.60 16.97 -20.10
CA GLU A 810 -14.01 17.14 -18.77
C GLU A 810 -12.98 16.05 -18.47
N ILE A 811 -11.84 16.47 -17.91
CA ILE A 811 -10.77 15.60 -17.41
C ILE A 811 -10.69 15.78 -15.89
N ARG A 812 -10.64 14.67 -15.17
CA ARG A 812 -10.55 14.60 -13.71
C ARG A 812 -9.17 14.16 -13.27
N ARG A 813 -8.70 14.74 -12.17
CA ARG A 813 -7.47 14.38 -11.46
C ARG A 813 -7.82 13.80 -10.10
N TYR A 814 -7.24 12.66 -9.79
CA TYR A 814 -7.35 11.96 -8.52
C TYR A 814 -6.00 11.83 -7.83
N GLY A 815 -6.01 11.59 -6.51
CA GLY A 815 -4.83 11.50 -5.66
C GLY A 815 -4.41 12.83 -5.03
N SER A 816 -3.11 13.01 -4.83
CA SER A 816 -2.54 14.20 -4.21
C SER A 816 -2.71 15.44 -5.09
N LEU A 817 -3.44 16.42 -4.56
CA LEU A 817 -3.65 17.72 -5.19
C LEU A 817 -2.65 18.79 -4.72
N SER A 818 -1.69 18.46 -3.86
CA SER A 818 -0.78 19.44 -3.26
C SER A 818 0.18 20.12 -4.24
N GLU A 819 0.51 19.45 -5.34
CA GLU A 819 1.46 19.89 -6.35
C GLU A 819 0.78 20.05 -7.72
N PRO A 820 1.28 20.89 -8.62
CA PRO A 820 0.81 20.92 -10.01
C PRO A 820 1.12 19.60 -10.74
N ALA A 821 0.30 19.26 -11.73
CA ALA A 821 0.51 18.12 -12.62
C ALA A 821 -0.19 18.36 -13.96
N SER A 822 0.15 17.58 -14.98
CA SER A 822 -0.43 17.71 -16.32
C SER A 822 -0.68 16.37 -16.97
N VAL A 823 -1.57 16.37 -17.96
CA VAL A 823 -1.85 15.23 -18.83
C VAL A 823 -2.08 15.74 -20.25
N THR A 824 -1.67 14.99 -21.25
CA THR A 824 -1.90 15.31 -22.66
C THR A 824 -3.14 14.59 -23.14
N PHE A 825 -4.04 15.26 -23.86
CA PHE A 825 -5.06 14.55 -24.64
C PHE A 825 -4.71 14.58 -26.14
N ILE A 826 -5.12 13.53 -26.85
CA ILE A 826 -4.98 13.40 -28.31
C ILE A 826 -6.30 12.92 -28.91
N THR A 827 -6.69 13.46 -30.07
CA THR A 827 -7.80 12.92 -30.88
C THR A 827 -7.31 11.79 -31.78
N THR A 828 -8.02 10.67 -31.81
CA THR A 828 -7.72 9.49 -32.65
C THR A 828 -8.95 9.12 -33.51
N PRO A 829 -8.73 8.54 -34.72
CA PRO A 829 -9.81 8.25 -35.64
C PRO A 829 -10.73 7.14 -35.15
N GLY A 830 -12.03 7.33 -35.35
CA GLY A 830 -13.00 6.25 -35.50
C GLY A 830 -13.41 6.11 -36.96
N THR A 831 -14.71 6.18 -37.22
CA THR A 831 -15.32 6.22 -38.55
C THR A 831 -15.29 7.62 -39.16
N GLY A 832 -15.09 8.67 -38.36
CA GLY A 832 -14.93 10.05 -38.80
C GLY A 832 -13.61 10.32 -39.49
N VAL A 833 -13.66 11.18 -40.50
CA VAL A 833 -12.48 11.51 -41.31
C VAL A 833 -11.74 12.69 -40.70
N HIS A 834 -10.45 12.49 -40.41
CA HIS A 834 -9.52 13.52 -39.93
C HIS A 834 -9.58 14.79 -40.79
N GLY A 835 -9.73 15.95 -40.14
CA GLY A 835 -9.79 17.24 -40.82
C GLY A 835 -11.06 17.45 -41.67
N LYS A 836 -12.07 16.58 -41.53
CA LYS A 836 -13.39 16.74 -42.14
C LYS A 836 -14.53 16.67 -41.12
N THR A 837 -14.49 15.72 -40.18
CA THR A 837 -15.49 15.58 -39.11
C THR A 837 -15.05 16.31 -37.85
N TYR A 838 -13.75 16.31 -37.56
CA TYR A 838 -13.14 16.98 -36.40
C TYR A 838 -11.72 17.44 -36.74
N GLU A 839 -11.22 18.44 -36.00
CA GLU A 839 -9.84 18.89 -36.10
C GLU A 839 -8.90 18.02 -35.24
N ASP A 840 -7.80 17.55 -35.84
CA ASP A 840 -6.77 16.82 -35.11
C ASP A 840 -6.14 17.70 -34.04
N LYS A 841 -6.22 17.25 -32.80
CA LYS A 841 -5.73 18.03 -31.67
C LYS A 841 -4.93 17.19 -30.70
N THR A 842 -3.75 17.70 -30.35
CA THR A 842 -2.93 17.22 -29.23
C THR A 842 -2.66 18.41 -28.32
N GLU A 843 -3.05 18.32 -27.05
CA GLU A 843 -2.93 19.44 -26.12
C GLU A 843 -2.55 18.96 -24.72
N VAL A 844 -1.64 19.70 -24.07
CA VAL A 844 -1.22 19.45 -22.69
C VAL A 844 -2.10 20.25 -21.74
N ILE A 845 -2.86 19.56 -20.90
CA ILE A 845 -3.75 20.15 -19.90
C ILE A 845 -3.01 20.24 -18.56
N GLN A 846 -2.83 21.47 -18.09
CA GLN A 846 -2.12 21.79 -16.84
C GLN A 846 -3.09 21.98 -15.69
N PHE A 847 -2.92 21.22 -14.61
CA PHE A 847 -3.64 21.38 -13.34
C PHE A 847 -2.72 22.07 -12.32
N ALA A 848 -3.17 23.19 -11.75
CA ALA A 848 -2.53 23.83 -10.62
C ALA A 848 -2.72 23.01 -9.33
N ALA A 849 -1.93 23.32 -8.29
CA ALA A 849 -2.15 22.77 -6.96
C ALA A 849 -3.58 23.09 -6.48
N GLY A 850 -4.29 22.06 -5.99
CA GLY A 850 -5.68 22.11 -5.55
C GLY A 850 -6.72 21.88 -6.65
N GLU A 851 -6.34 21.84 -7.94
CA GLU A 851 -7.28 21.57 -9.02
C GLU A 851 -7.48 20.07 -9.26
N SER A 852 -8.74 19.62 -9.22
CA SER A 852 -9.13 18.23 -9.49
C SER A 852 -9.90 18.03 -10.80
N VAL A 853 -10.26 19.11 -11.49
CA VAL A 853 -11.07 19.07 -12.73
C VAL A 853 -10.58 20.13 -13.73
N LYS A 854 -10.50 19.78 -15.01
CA LYS A 854 -10.28 20.69 -16.14
C LYS A 854 -11.25 20.39 -17.28
N THR A 855 -11.56 21.41 -18.07
CA THR A 855 -12.32 21.29 -19.32
C THR A 855 -11.38 21.52 -20.50
N ALA A 856 -11.54 20.71 -21.54
CA ALA A 856 -10.84 20.82 -22.81
C ALA A 856 -11.85 20.80 -23.97
N ALA A 857 -11.40 21.13 -25.18
CA ALA A 857 -12.27 21.24 -26.34
C ALA A 857 -11.60 20.80 -27.65
N VAL A 858 -12.39 20.23 -28.56
CA VAL A 858 -12.03 19.88 -29.94
C VAL A 858 -13.01 20.56 -30.88
N ASN A 859 -12.53 21.07 -32.02
CA ASN A 859 -13.42 21.65 -33.03
C ASN A 859 -14.11 20.54 -33.82
N ILE A 860 -15.42 20.66 -33.97
CA ILE A 860 -16.21 19.83 -34.87
C ILE A 860 -16.35 20.58 -36.18
N LEU A 861 -16.11 19.88 -37.29
CA LEU A 861 -16.06 20.47 -38.61
C LEU A 861 -17.35 20.15 -39.35
N GLU A 862 -18.12 21.20 -39.61
CA GLU A 862 -19.34 21.13 -40.42
C GLU A 862 -18.98 20.95 -41.90
N ASN A 863 -19.68 20.03 -42.58
CA ASN A 863 -19.62 19.95 -44.03
C ASN A 863 -21.00 20.07 -44.71
N SER A 864 -21.16 19.54 -45.92
CA SER A 864 -22.40 19.67 -46.71
C SER A 864 -22.79 18.34 -47.35
N LEU A 865 -22.27 17.23 -46.83
CA LEU A 865 -22.39 15.89 -47.41
C LEU A 865 -23.19 15.02 -46.46
N ALA A 866 -24.27 14.43 -46.97
CA ALA A 866 -25.01 13.38 -46.27
C ALA A 866 -24.17 12.09 -46.17
N GLU A 867 -23.27 12.02 -45.21
CA GLU A 867 -22.32 10.93 -45.01
C GLU A 867 -22.67 9.98 -43.86
N GLY A 868 -23.77 10.26 -43.15
CA GLY A 868 -24.22 9.55 -41.96
C GLY A 868 -23.34 9.87 -40.73
N ASN A 869 -23.80 9.46 -39.55
CA ASN A 869 -23.09 9.71 -38.29
C ASN A 869 -21.66 9.16 -38.34
N LYS A 870 -20.75 9.88 -37.68
CA LYS A 870 -19.32 9.58 -37.62
C LYS A 870 -18.84 9.62 -36.19
N ASP A 871 -17.75 8.92 -35.87
CA ASP A 871 -17.15 9.01 -34.53
C ASP A 871 -15.64 9.22 -34.57
N PHE A 872 -15.14 9.77 -33.48
CA PHE A 872 -13.72 9.85 -33.17
C PHE A 872 -13.50 9.58 -31.69
N TYR A 873 -12.25 9.44 -31.28
CA TYR A 873 -11.89 9.17 -29.90
C TYR A 873 -11.00 10.28 -29.36
N ILE A 874 -11.03 10.46 -28.04
CA ILE A 874 -10.13 11.34 -27.30
C ILE A 874 -9.44 10.50 -26.24
N GLU A 875 -8.11 10.49 -26.26
CA GLU A 875 -7.28 9.63 -25.40
C GLU A 875 -6.36 10.46 -24.49
N LEU A 876 -6.22 10.08 -23.22
CA LEU A 876 -5.32 10.69 -22.25
C LEU A 876 -3.96 9.96 -22.19
N ASN A 877 -2.88 10.72 -22.30
CA ASN A 877 -1.50 10.24 -22.36
C ASN A 877 -0.53 11.16 -21.59
N ASN A 878 0.69 10.69 -21.36
CA ASN A 878 1.82 11.48 -20.82
C ASN A 878 1.52 12.27 -19.52
N PRO A 879 1.00 11.63 -18.45
CA PRO A 879 0.83 12.29 -17.17
C PRO A 879 2.18 12.63 -16.52
N THR A 880 2.28 13.81 -15.88
CA THR A 880 3.50 14.28 -15.22
C THR A 880 3.46 14.12 -13.70
N ASN A 881 4.59 14.38 -13.02
CA ASN A 881 4.70 14.38 -11.55
C ASN A 881 4.23 13.07 -10.90
N ASN A 882 4.67 11.93 -11.44
CA ASN A 882 4.32 10.58 -10.98
C ASN A 882 2.80 10.31 -10.87
N HIS A 883 2.00 10.98 -11.71
CA HIS A 883 0.61 10.60 -11.94
C HIS A 883 0.54 9.52 -13.04
N ILE A 884 -0.55 8.78 -13.08
CA ILE A 884 -0.82 7.74 -14.08
C ILE A 884 -2.13 8.00 -14.83
N PRO A 885 -2.37 7.37 -15.99
CA PRO A 885 -3.72 7.30 -16.54
C PRO A 885 -4.60 6.46 -15.60
N GLY A 886 -5.86 6.85 -15.38
CA GLY A 886 -6.82 6.13 -14.53
C GLY A 886 -7.58 5.04 -15.31
N PHE A 887 -8.77 4.66 -14.83
CA PHE A 887 -9.57 3.60 -15.45
C PHE A 887 -10.20 4.04 -16.79
N ASN A 888 -10.61 5.30 -16.87
CA ASN A 888 -11.24 5.87 -18.07
C ASN A 888 -10.26 6.82 -18.75
N THR A 889 -9.53 6.34 -19.74
CA THR A 889 -8.54 7.15 -20.47
C THR A 889 -9.00 7.54 -21.87
N VAL A 890 -10.10 6.94 -22.35
CA VAL A 890 -10.63 7.14 -23.69
C VAL A 890 -12.09 7.56 -23.62
N THR A 891 -12.46 8.57 -24.40
CA THR A 891 -13.85 8.95 -24.68
C THR A 891 -14.14 8.76 -26.17
N ARG A 892 -15.17 7.99 -26.51
CA ARG A 892 -15.73 7.95 -27.86
C ARG A 892 -16.70 9.11 -28.05
N VAL A 893 -16.54 9.89 -29.10
CA VAL A 893 -17.42 11.02 -29.45
C VAL A 893 -18.16 10.70 -30.75
N LEU A 894 -19.48 10.52 -30.68
CA LEU A 894 -20.34 10.34 -31.85
C LEU A 894 -20.83 11.70 -32.35
N VAL A 895 -20.58 12.01 -33.62
CA VAL A 895 -20.99 13.22 -34.33
C VAL A 895 -22.17 12.90 -35.23
N TYR A 896 -23.30 13.55 -34.99
CA TYR A 896 -24.53 13.41 -35.78
C TYR A 896 -24.51 14.28 -37.03
N ASP A 897 -24.58 13.63 -38.20
CA ASP A 897 -24.69 14.27 -39.52
C ASP A 897 -26.03 15.02 -39.63
N ASN A 898 -25.96 16.29 -40.04
CA ASN A 898 -27.10 17.20 -40.17
C ASN A 898 -27.50 17.47 -41.64
N ASP A 899 -26.82 16.86 -42.62
CA ASP A 899 -27.02 17.07 -44.06
C ASP A 899 -27.83 15.95 -44.76
N GLY A 900 -28.11 14.84 -44.06
CA GLY A 900 -28.88 13.69 -44.56
C GLY A 900 -30.42 13.75 -44.36
N ASP A 901 -31.17 13.05 -45.22
CA ASP A 901 -32.64 12.92 -45.12
C ASP A 901 -33.02 12.20 -43.80
N ALA A 902 -33.92 12.81 -43.01
CA ALA A 902 -34.27 12.43 -41.62
C ALA A 902 -34.86 11.01 -41.43
N SER A 903 -34.91 10.20 -42.49
CA SER A 903 -35.60 8.92 -42.54
C SER A 903 -34.71 7.69 -42.33
N ASN A 904 -33.39 7.81 -42.13
CA ASN A 904 -32.53 6.62 -41.93
C ASN A 904 -31.29 6.79 -41.04
N SER A 905 -31.39 7.49 -39.91
CA SER A 905 -30.39 7.40 -38.84
C SER A 905 -30.75 6.27 -37.86
N ASN A 906 -29.92 5.23 -37.79
CA ASN A 906 -29.93 4.35 -36.63
C ASN A 906 -29.51 5.15 -35.38
N LEU A 907 -30.08 4.85 -34.22
CA LEU A 907 -29.39 5.11 -32.96
C LEU A 907 -28.19 4.14 -32.98
N GLU A 908 -27.10 4.52 -33.64
CA GLU A 908 -25.95 3.64 -33.88
C GLU A 908 -25.43 3.10 -32.55
N GLY A 909 -25.42 1.76 -32.42
CA GLY A 909 -25.06 1.05 -31.20
C GLY A 909 -26.22 0.33 -30.52
N TYR A 910 -27.45 0.79 -30.70
CA TYR A 910 -28.62 0.14 -30.09
C TYR A 910 -29.21 -0.92 -31.01
N CYS A 911 -29.65 -2.03 -30.41
CA CYS A 911 -30.39 -3.05 -31.11
C CYS A 911 -31.69 -2.48 -31.73
N THR A 912 -31.94 -2.81 -32.99
CA THR A 912 -33.16 -2.45 -33.71
C THR A 912 -34.14 -3.63 -33.71
N PRO A 913 -35.31 -3.52 -33.06
CA PRO A 913 -36.32 -4.57 -33.08
C PRO A 913 -36.84 -4.81 -34.52
N GLY A 914 -36.74 -6.04 -35.02
CA GLY A 914 -37.39 -6.46 -36.26
C GLY A 914 -38.81 -7.01 -36.01
N GLY A 915 -39.51 -7.43 -37.06
CA GLY A 915 -40.82 -8.08 -36.91
C GLY A 915 -41.65 -8.12 -38.19
N THR A 916 -42.74 -8.87 -38.17
CA THR A 916 -43.69 -8.96 -39.30
C THR A 916 -44.79 -7.92 -39.13
N GLN A 917 -44.88 -6.96 -40.06
CA GLN A 917 -46.05 -6.08 -40.17
C GLN A 917 -47.21 -6.88 -40.77
N HIS A 918 -48.31 -7.07 -40.03
CA HIS A 918 -49.51 -7.65 -40.64
C HIS A 918 -50.25 -6.55 -41.41
N SER A 919 -50.16 -6.57 -42.74
CA SER A 919 -50.68 -5.55 -43.67
C SER A 919 -52.20 -5.33 -43.65
N GLU A 920 -52.96 -6.01 -42.78
CA GLU A 920 -54.43 -5.93 -42.72
C GLU A 920 -54.99 -5.63 -41.31
N LYS A 921 -54.17 -5.32 -40.29
CA LYS A 921 -54.63 -5.26 -38.87
C LYS A 921 -53.90 -4.16 -38.09
N LYS A 922 -54.58 -3.05 -37.75
CA LYS A 922 -53.93 -1.75 -37.44
C LYS A 922 -53.90 -1.35 -35.95
N ALA A 923 -53.18 -2.06 -35.05
CA ALA A 923 -52.86 -1.51 -33.71
C ALA A 923 -51.58 -0.68 -33.77
N TYR A 924 -51.66 0.63 -33.47
CA TYR A 924 -50.52 1.56 -33.46
C TYR A 924 -50.74 2.69 -32.46
N LEU A 925 -49.67 3.26 -31.90
CA LEU A 925 -49.74 4.36 -30.94
C LEU A 925 -50.28 5.64 -31.62
N GLU A 926 -51.44 6.15 -31.18
CA GLU A 926 -52.03 7.40 -31.68
C GLU A 926 -51.31 8.62 -31.16
N SER A 927 -50.91 8.60 -29.87
CA SER A 927 -50.17 9.70 -29.27
C SER A 927 -49.27 9.25 -28.12
N ALA A 928 -48.17 9.96 -27.92
CA ALA A 928 -47.34 9.91 -26.73
C ALA A 928 -47.02 11.34 -26.28
N THR A 929 -47.44 11.67 -25.05
CA THR A 929 -47.21 12.99 -24.45
C THR A 929 -46.50 12.83 -23.13
N THR A 930 -45.74 13.84 -22.71
CA THR A 930 -45.21 13.88 -21.35
C THR A 930 -45.77 15.08 -20.59
N ASP A 931 -45.94 14.91 -19.28
CA ASP A 931 -46.31 15.96 -18.35
C ASP A 931 -45.29 16.05 -17.21
N GLY A 932 -44.90 17.26 -16.82
CA GLY A 932 -43.97 17.50 -15.71
C GLY A 932 -42.49 17.33 -16.04
N ALA A 933 -42.13 17.02 -17.29
CA ALA A 933 -40.74 17.16 -17.75
C ALA A 933 -40.40 18.64 -17.98
N LYS A 934 -39.12 18.99 -17.94
CA LYS A 934 -38.62 20.36 -18.19
C LYS A 934 -38.90 20.80 -19.63
N LYS A 935 -38.79 19.87 -20.58
CA LYS A 935 -39.36 19.98 -21.93
C LYS A 935 -40.19 18.74 -22.18
N ASN A 936 -41.46 18.94 -22.55
CA ASN A 936 -42.37 17.85 -22.85
C ASN A 936 -42.42 17.57 -24.35
N VAL A 937 -42.68 16.32 -24.71
CA VAL A 937 -42.90 15.89 -26.09
C VAL A 937 -44.39 15.71 -26.37
N ASN A 938 -44.76 15.83 -27.64
CA ASN A 938 -46.13 15.62 -28.10
C ASN A 938 -46.17 14.89 -29.45
N TYR A 939 -45.92 13.58 -29.42
CA TYR A 939 -46.06 12.71 -30.58
C TYR A 939 -47.55 12.46 -30.86
N ASN A 940 -48.01 12.70 -32.09
CA ASN A 940 -49.36 12.36 -32.55
C ASN A 940 -49.32 11.87 -34.00
N VAL A 941 -50.08 10.82 -34.29
CA VAL A 941 -50.28 10.32 -35.66
C VAL A 941 -51.75 10.03 -35.95
N THR A 942 -52.19 10.38 -37.15
CA THR A 942 -53.58 10.19 -37.59
C THR A 942 -53.78 8.92 -38.43
N SER A 943 -52.70 8.17 -38.70
CA SER A 943 -52.70 6.95 -39.49
C SER A 943 -51.61 5.98 -39.03
N SER A 944 -51.80 4.68 -39.32
CA SER A 944 -50.84 3.63 -38.97
C SER A 944 -49.47 3.88 -39.61
N PRO A 945 -48.37 3.80 -38.84
CA PRO A 945 -47.01 3.88 -39.39
C PRO A 945 -46.72 2.72 -40.36
N THR A 946 -45.83 2.96 -41.32
CA THR A 946 -45.42 1.99 -42.35
C THR A 946 -44.34 1.02 -41.88
N SER A 947 -43.64 1.30 -40.77
CA SER A 947 -42.62 0.45 -40.15
C SER A 947 -43.08 -0.09 -38.80
N VAL A 948 -42.68 -1.31 -38.49
CA VAL A 948 -42.90 -1.97 -37.18
C VAL A 948 -42.11 -1.27 -36.06
N TYR A 949 -40.98 -0.68 -36.41
CA TYR A 949 -40.15 0.12 -35.54
C TYR A 949 -40.23 1.58 -35.97
N VAL A 950 -40.69 2.43 -35.05
CA VAL A 950 -40.94 3.86 -35.28
C VAL A 950 -40.00 4.66 -34.37
N LYS A 951 -39.26 5.59 -34.95
CA LYS A 951 -38.36 6.49 -34.21
C LYS A 951 -38.98 7.88 -34.18
N TYR A 952 -38.98 8.52 -33.02
CA TYR A 952 -39.39 9.91 -32.87
C TYR A 952 -38.25 10.72 -32.25
N LEU A 953 -37.39 11.26 -33.12
CA LEU A 953 -36.12 11.90 -32.75
C LEU A 953 -36.12 13.43 -32.93
N ASP A 954 -37.08 13.97 -33.67
CA ASP A 954 -37.15 15.41 -34.00
C ASP A 954 -37.60 16.28 -32.80
N ASP A 955 -38.24 15.66 -31.80
CA ASP A 955 -38.61 16.29 -30.54
C ASP A 955 -38.19 15.40 -29.36
N PHE A 956 -37.84 16.01 -28.23
CA PHE A 956 -37.19 15.33 -27.11
C PHE A 956 -37.74 15.75 -25.76
N ILE A 957 -37.72 14.81 -24.83
CA ILE A 957 -38.04 15.03 -23.42
C ILE A 957 -36.80 15.62 -22.77
N GLU A 958 -36.91 16.68 -21.99
CA GLU A 958 -35.82 17.15 -21.13
C GLU A 958 -36.21 16.97 -19.67
N ALA A 959 -35.40 16.31 -18.86
CA ALA A 959 -35.69 16.08 -17.45
C ALA A 959 -34.42 16.18 -16.58
N GLU A 960 -34.58 16.69 -15.35
CA GLU A 960 -33.47 16.85 -14.41
C GLU A 960 -33.21 15.54 -13.64
N ARG A 961 -31.96 15.26 -13.29
CA ARG A 961 -31.63 14.16 -12.35
C ARG A 961 -32.43 14.28 -11.06
N GLY A 962 -32.98 13.16 -10.59
CA GLY A 962 -33.78 13.11 -9.37
C GLY A 962 -35.18 13.72 -9.50
N SER A 963 -35.57 14.20 -10.68
CA SER A 963 -36.93 14.63 -10.97
C SER A 963 -37.81 13.47 -11.42
N THR A 964 -39.12 13.73 -11.52
CA THR A 964 -40.10 12.79 -12.06
C THR A 964 -40.92 13.48 -13.12
N PHE A 965 -41.24 12.78 -14.20
CA PHE A 965 -42.23 13.21 -15.20
C PHE A 965 -43.15 12.05 -15.54
N THR A 966 -44.32 12.34 -16.11
CA THR A 966 -45.29 11.31 -16.51
C THR A 966 -45.28 11.15 -18.02
N LEU A 967 -45.19 9.91 -18.50
CA LEU A 967 -45.34 9.52 -19.89
C LEU A 967 -46.76 8.97 -20.10
N ASN A 968 -47.54 9.66 -20.92
CA ASN A 968 -48.90 9.29 -21.30
C ASN A 968 -48.91 8.74 -22.73
N LEU A 969 -49.32 7.49 -22.88
CA LEU A 969 -49.40 6.77 -24.15
C LEU A 969 -50.86 6.45 -24.47
N LYS A 970 -51.28 6.76 -25.69
CA LYS A 970 -52.62 6.46 -26.20
C LYS A 970 -52.52 5.57 -27.43
N GLY A 971 -52.97 4.34 -27.32
CA GLY A 971 -53.03 3.37 -28.41
C GLY A 971 -54.30 3.51 -29.26
N PHE A 972 -54.22 3.12 -30.53
CA PHE A 972 -55.35 3.10 -31.45
C PHE A 972 -56.46 2.16 -30.99
N GLN A 973 -57.70 2.68 -30.98
CA GLN A 973 -58.91 1.95 -30.65
C GLN A 973 -59.76 1.73 -31.93
N ALA A 974 -59.86 0.49 -32.39
CA ALA A 974 -60.75 0.15 -33.51
C ALA A 974 -62.23 0.24 -33.07
N GLY A 975 -63.09 0.83 -33.91
CA GLY A 975 -64.54 0.93 -33.65
C GLY A 975 -65.20 -0.44 -33.42
N GLU A 976 -66.17 -0.51 -32.50
CA GLU A 976 -66.76 -1.76 -32.04
C GLU A 976 -67.50 -2.55 -33.13
N ARG A 977 -67.12 -3.84 -33.25
CA ARG A 977 -67.78 -5.02 -33.90
C ARG A 977 -67.79 -5.17 -35.43
N SER A 978 -67.17 -6.28 -35.88
CA SER A 978 -67.81 -7.22 -36.83
C SER A 978 -67.29 -8.64 -36.62
N THR A 979 -68.20 -9.60 -36.48
CA THR A 979 -67.97 -11.02 -36.16
C THR A 979 -67.44 -11.87 -37.33
N SER A 980 -66.64 -11.31 -38.24
CA SER A 980 -66.00 -12.12 -39.30
C SER A 980 -64.68 -11.57 -39.88
N THR A 981 -64.09 -10.53 -39.30
CA THR A 981 -62.74 -10.05 -39.67
C THR A 981 -62.01 -9.54 -38.43
N VAL A 982 -60.92 -10.22 -38.07
CA VAL A 982 -60.20 -10.04 -36.80
C VAL A 982 -59.30 -8.80 -36.87
N TYR A 983 -59.75 -7.68 -36.31
CA TYR A 983 -58.87 -6.56 -35.95
C TYR A 983 -58.12 -6.90 -34.66
N GLN A 984 -56.79 -6.76 -34.66
CA GLN A 984 -56.01 -6.81 -33.42
C GLN A 984 -55.91 -5.39 -32.85
N ASP A 985 -56.29 -5.28 -31.58
CA ASP A 985 -56.22 -4.08 -30.73
C ASP A 985 -55.06 -4.26 -29.73
N PHE A 986 -54.42 -3.19 -29.23
CA PHE A 986 -53.41 -3.26 -28.16
C PHE A 986 -53.85 -4.05 -26.94
N ARG A 987 -55.16 -4.22 -26.74
CA ARG A 987 -55.75 -5.14 -25.77
C ARG A 987 -55.20 -6.58 -25.80
N TYR A 988 -54.65 -7.05 -26.92
CA TYR A 988 -54.05 -8.38 -27.04
C TYR A 988 -52.52 -8.40 -26.84
N ASN A 989 -51.91 -7.24 -26.58
CA ASN A 989 -50.47 -7.08 -26.42
C ASN A 989 -50.08 -6.83 -24.96
N LYS A 990 -48.81 -7.06 -24.65
CA LYS A 990 -48.11 -6.50 -23.49
C LYS A 990 -47.33 -5.26 -23.93
N ALA A 991 -47.17 -4.30 -23.03
CA ALA A 991 -46.30 -3.14 -23.23
C ALA A 991 -45.13 -3.15 -22.24
N TYR A 992 -43.95 -2.80 -22.74
CA TYR A 992 -42.72 -2.68 -21.97
C TYR A 992 -42.13 -1.29 -22.18
N ILE A 993 -41.68 -0.64 -21.10
CA ILE A 993 -41.02 0.67 -21.15
C ILE A 993 -39.60 0.52 -20.60
N TYR A 994 -38.60 0.97 -21.35
CA TYR A 994 -37.18 0.96 -20.97
C TYR A 994 -36.57 2.36 -21.13
N ALA A 995 -35.52 2.65 -20.37
CA ALA A 995 -34.62 3.78 -20.62
C ALA A 995 -33.19 3.38 -20.29
N ASP A 996 -32.26 3.60 -21.21
CA ASP A 996 -30.83 3.34 -21.02
C ASP A 996 -30.26 4.43 -20.10
N TRP A 997 -30.25 4.21 -18.79
CA TRP A 997 -29.85 5.24 -17.83
C TRP A 997 -28.32 5.42 -17.75
N ASN A 998 -27.57 4.41 -18.20
CA ASN A 998 -26.12 4.34 -18.07
C ASN A 998 -25.39 4.59 -19.41
N ALA A 999 -26.13 4.80 -20.49
CA ALA A 999 -25.64 5.06 -21.84
C ALA A 999 -24.68 4.00 -22.39
N ASP A 1000 -24.81 2.75 -21.94
CA ASP A 1000 -23.93 1.66 -22.36
C ASP A 1000 -24.35 1.03 -23.70
N LEU A 1001 -25.37 1.60 -24.35
CA LEU A 1001 -25.95 1.17 -25.64
C LEU A 1001 -26.71 -0.15 -25.55
N THR A 1002 -26.95 -0.66 -24.34
CA THR A 1002 -27.77 -1.83 -24.08
C THR A 1002 -29.01 -1.48 -23.26
N PHE A 1003 -29.99 -2.38 -23.25
CA PHE A 1003 -31.15 -2.27 -22.38
C PHE A 1003 -31.14 -3.46 -21.44
N SER A 1004 -30.47 -3.29 -20.32
CA SER A 1004 -30.38 -4.28 -19.25
C SER A 1004 -31.72 -4.48 -18.53
N ALA A 1005 -31.81 -5.54 -17.72
CA ALA A 1005 -33.03 -5.80 -16.95
C ALA A 1005 -33.34 -4.68 -15.93
N ASP A 1006 -32.31 -3.99 -15.44
CA ASP A 1006 -32.42 -2.90 -14.46
C ASP A 1006 -32.90 -1.57 -15.08
N GLU A 1007 -32.96 -1.52 -16.41
CA GLU A 1007 -33.39 -0.36 -17.20
C GLU A 1007 -34.86 -0.46 -17.65
N LYS A 1008 -35.54 -1.57 -17.30
CA LYS A 1008 -36.98 -1.70 -17.47
C LYS A 1008 -37.71 -0.83 -16.45
N ILE A 1009 -38.39 0.20 -16.94
CA ILE A 1009 -39.20 1.12 -16.11
C ILE A 1009 -40.52 0.46 -15.71
N ALA A 1010 -41.22 -0.16 -16.67
CA ALA A 1010 -42.56 -0.69 -16.44
C ALA A 1010 -42.94 -1.81 -17.43
N GLU A 1011 -43.89 -2.64 -17.02
CA GLU A 1011 -44.53 -3.68 -17.83
C GLU A 1011 -46.05 -3.64 -17.59
N PHE A 1012 -46.83 -3.65 -18.67
CA PHE A 1012 -48.29 -3.60 -18.64
C PHE A 1012 -48.91 -4.75 -19.45
N GLY A 1013 -50.06 -5.25 -18.99
CA GLY A 1013 -50.80 -6.36 -19.62
C GLY A 1013 -50.49 -7.73 -19.01
N GLN A 1014 -51.38 -8.69 -19.22
CA GLN A 1014 -51.23 -10.09 -18.76
C GLN A 1014 -51.54 -11.07 -19.89
N GLN A 1015 -50.95 -12.27 -19.82
CA GLN A 1015 -51.28 -13.35 -20.76
C GLN A 1015 -52.73 -13.82 -20.49
N PRO A 1016 -53.63 -13.85 -21.49
CA PRO A 1016 -54.99 -14.32 -21.27
C PRO A 1016 -55.06 -15.81 -20.91
N PRO A 1017 -56.16 -16.29 -20.28
CA PRO A 1017 -56.46 -17.72 -20.20
C PRO A 1017 -56.92 -18.26 -21.56
N SER A 1018 -56.58 -19.49 -21.91
CA SER A 1018 -56.80 -20.10 -23.24
C SER A 1018 -58.27 -20.16 -23.71
N ASN A 1019 -59.26 -19.86 -22.86
CA ASN A 1019 -60.67 -20.22 -23.09
C ASN A 1019 -61.70 -19.08 -22.84
N VAL A 1020 -61.36 -17.79 -22.77
CA VAL A 1020 -62.35 -16.73 -22.45
C VAL A 1020 -62.29 -15.53 -23.39
N ILE A 1021 -63.47 -15.18 -23.95
CA ILE A 1021 -63.79 -13.92 -24.63
C ILE A 1021 -64.29 -12.92 -23.57
N LEU A 1022 -63.70 -11.71 -23.59
CA LEU A 1022 -64.08 -10.47 -22.88
C LEU A 1022 -63.82 -10.39 -21.36
N GLY A 1023 -62.74 -9.67 -21.00
CA GLY A 1023 -62.49 -9.18 -19.63
C GLY A 1023 -61.25 -8.28 -19.55
N ASN A 1024 -61.49 -6.97 -19.38
CA ASN A 1024 -60.59 -5.85 -19.04
C ASN A 1024 -59.12 -5.86 -19.54
N TYR A 1025 -58.95 -5.65 -20.85
CA TYR A 1025 -57.65 -5.41 -21.47
C TYR A 1025 -57.31 -3.91 -21.63
N ASP A 1026 -58.11 -3.02 -21.05
CA ASP A 1026 -57.98 -1.55 -21.21
C ASP A 1026 -56.63 -0.99 -20.73
N ALA A 1027 -55.91 -1.73 -19.86
CA ALA A 1027 -54.64 -1.29 -19.26
C ALA A 1027 -53.49 -1.08 -20.25
N VAL A 1028 -53.53 -1.70 -21.44
CA VAL A 1028 -52.48 -1.54 -22.46
C VAL A 1028 -52.87 -0.51 -23.53
N MET A 1029 -54.17 -0.14 -23.59
CA MET A 1029 -54.69 0.84 -24.54
C MET A 1029 -54.26 2.26 -24.16
N ASN A 1030 -54.39 2.62 -22.88
CA ASN A 1030 -53.99 3.94 -22.37
C ASN A 1030 -53.08 3.74 -21.16
N ILE A 1031 -51.80 4.10 -21.30
CA ILE A 1031 -50.80 3.95 -20.25
C ILE A 1031 -50.41 5.33 -19.76
N SER A 1032 -50.40 5.53 -18.44
CA SER A 1032 -49.83 6.71 -17.79
C SER A 1032 -48.79 6.22 -16.79
N GLN A 1033 -47.51 6.41 -17.10
CA GLN A 1033 -46.40 5.94 -16.27
C GLN A 1033 -45.57 7.12 -15.78
N THR A 1034 -45.45 7.28 -14.46
CA THR A 1034 -44.49 8.22 -13.87
C THR A 1034 -43.08 7.63 -13.95
N ILE A 1035 -42.20 8.33 -14.66
CA ILE A 1035 -40.79 7.99 -14.82
C ILE A 1035 -39.99 8.82 -13.80
N SER A 1036 -39.28 8.13 -12.91
CA SER A 1036 -38.33 8.76 -11.99
C SER A 1036 -36.95 8.74 -12.61
N VAL A 1037 -36.36 9.91 -12.85
CA VAL A 1037 -35.01 10.03 -13.42
C VAL A 1037 -33.99 9.76 -12.30
N PRO A 1038 -33.21 8.66 -12.35
CA PRO A 1038 -32.26 8.33 -11.29
C PRO A 1038 -31.26 9.47 -11.03
N ALA A 1039 -30.87 9.68 -9.77
CA ALA A 1039 -29.80 10.63 -9.43
C ALA A 1039 -28.45 10.26 -10.08
N THR A 1040 -28.30 8.99 -10.45
CA THR A 1040 -27.13 8.42 -11.13
C THR A 1040 -27.20 8.45 -12.66
N ALA A 1041 -28.36 8.76 -13.26
CA ALA A 1041 -28.56 8.70 -14.71
C ALA A 1041 -27.56 9.59 -15.46
N ILE A 1042 -26.88 9.11 -16.49
CA ILE A 1042 -25.82 9.90 -17.16
C ILE A 1042 -26.39 11.19 -17.77
N LEU A 1043 -25.64 12.30 -17.64
CA LEU A 1043 -26.04 13.61 -18.16
C LEU A 1043 -25.82 13.68 -19.67
N GLN A 1044 -26.73 13.06 -20.42
CA GLN A 1044 -26.71 13.02 -21.87
C GLN A 1044 -28.10 12.70 -22.43
N SER A 1045 -28.18 12.61 -23.75
CA SER A 1045 -29.34 12.04 -24.42
C SER A 1045 -29.31 10.51 -24.33
N ILE A 1046 -30.46 9.93 -23.99
CA ILE A 1046 -30.68 8.49 -23.92
C ILE A 1046 -32.02 8.13 -24.57
N PRO A 1047 -32.18 6.92 -25.13
CA PRO A 1047 -33.47 6.47 -25.64
C PRO A 1047 -34.41 6.00 -24.53
N VAL A 1048 -35.68 6.38 -24.64
CA VAL A 1048 -36.80 5.77 -23.92
C VAL A 1048 -37.58 4.91 -24.91
N ARG A 1049 -37.54 3.59 -24.72
CA ARG A 1049 -38.17 2.61 -25.61
C ARG A 1049 -39.51 2.13 -25.07
N VAL A 1050 -40.53 2.19 -25.91
CA VAL A 1050 -41.86 1.60 -25.68
C VAL A 1050 -42.06 0.45 -26.66
N LEU A 1051 -42.18 -0.77 -26.14
CA LEU A 1051 -42.30 -1.99 -26.95
C LEU A 1051 -43.63 -2.68 -26.67
N TYR A 1052 -44.43 -2.88 -27.71
CA TYR A 1052 -45.66 -3.68 -27.68
C TYR A 1052 -45.42 -5.03 -28.34
N HIS A 1053 -45.85 -6.11 -27.68
CA HIS A 1053 -45.62 -7.49 -28.13
C HIS A 1053 -46.83 -8.38 -27.83
N ASN A 1054 -47.08 -9.40 -28.66
CA ASN A 1054 -48.16 -10.36 -28.44
C ASN A 1054 -48.10 -10.98 -27.02
N ALA A 1055 -49.19 -10.88 -26.27
CA ALA A 1055 -49.23 -11.32 -24.86
C ALA A 1055 -49.07 -12.84 -24.66
N TRP A 1056 -49.20 -13.66 -25.71
CA TRP A 1056 -49.03 -15.12 -25.69
C TRP A 1056 -47.61 -15.58 -25.99
N MET A 1057 -46.72 -14.68 -26.37
CA MET A 1057 -45.33 -14.98 -26.71
C MET A 1057 -44.37 -14.33 -25.71
N SER A 1058 -43.23 -14.97 -25.49
CA SER A 1058 -42.19 -14.45 -24.60
C SER A 1058 -41.16 -13.65 -25.38
N LEU A 1059 -40.72 -12.51 -24.83
CA LEU A 1059 -39.57 -11.77 -25.35
C LEU A 1059 -38.29 -12.55 -25.09
N SER A 1060 -37.64 -13.00 -26.15
CA SER A 1060 -36.40 -13.80 -26.06
C SER A 1060 -35.17 -12.97 -25.71
N ASN A 1061 -35.16 -11.66 -25.97
CA ASN A 1061 -34.01 -10.77 -25.76
C ASN A 1061 -34.40 -9.36 -25.28
N GLY A 1062 -35.38 -9.27 -24.36
CA GLY A 1062 -35.79 -8.01 -23.74
C GLY A 1062 -36.18 -6.92 -24.75
N ALA A 1063 -35.69 -5.69 -24.54
CA ALA A 1063 -35.96 -4.51 -25.38
C ALA A 1063 -35.40 -4.63 -26.82
N CYS A 1064 -34.59 -5.65 -27.10
CA CYS A 1064 -34.01 -5.95 -28.42
C CYS A 1064 -34.75 -7.03 -29.20
N SER A 1065 -35.80 -7.62 -28.62
CA SER A 1065 -36.51 -8.74 -29.26
C SER A 1065 -37.27 -8.30 -30.50
N ASN A 1066 -37.38 -9.19 -31.50
CA ASN A 1066 -38.34 -8.99 -32.57
C ASN A 1066 -39.75 -8.92 -32.01
N VAL A 1067 -40.53 -7.92 -32.43
CA VAL A 1067 -41.93 -7.81 -32.04
C VAL A 1067 -42.78 -8.69 -32.95
N THR A 1068 -43.64 -9.50 -32.35
CA THR A 1068 -44.61 -10.34 -33.07
C THR A 1068 -45.99 -9.76 -32.82
N GLU A 1069 -46.72 -9.41 -33.89
CA GLU A 1069 -48.05 -8.79 -33.82
C GLU A 1069 -48.11 -7.49 -32.98
N GLY A 1070 -47.00 -6.75 -32.94
CA GLY A 1070 -46.84 -5.51 -32.16
C GLY A 1070 -45.92 -4.50 -32.83
N MET A 1071 -45.55 -3.43 -32.10
CA MET A 1071 -44.74 -2.31 -32.60
C MET A 1071 -43.77 -1.81 -31.53
N ALA A 1072 -42.65 -1.22 -31.94
CA ALA A 1072 -41.67 -0.59 -31.05
C ALA A 1072 -41.51 0.90 -31.39
N TYR A 1073 -41.44 1.74 -30.35
CA TYR A 1073 -41.29 3.19 -30.44
C TYR A 1073 -40.11 3.66 -29.60
N ASP A 1074 -39.21 4.46 -30.17
CA ASP A 1074 -38.13 5.12 -29.43
C ASP A 1074 -38.35 6.63 -29.38
N PHE A 1075 -38.27 7.19 -28.17
CA PHE A 1075 -38.30 8.62 -27.88
C PHE A 1075 -36.96 9.08 -27.30
N LYS A 1076 -36.53 10.31 -27.60
CA LYS A 1076 -35.29 10.89 -27.05
C LYS A 1076 -35.54 11.54 -25.68
N LEU A 1077 -34.71 11.23 -24.68
CA LEU A 1077 -34.70 11.85 -23.36
C LEU A 1077 -33.33 12.47 -23.06
N ASN A 1078 -33.29 13.79 -22.91
CA ASN A 1078 -32.12 14.57 -22.50
C ASN A 1078 -32.12 14.70 -20.98
N VAL A 1079 -31.14 14.09 -20.33
CA VAL A 1079 -30.96 14.18 -18.88
C VAL A 1079 -30.02 15.35 -18.56
N VAL A 1080 -30.53 16.36 -17.87
CA VAL A 1080 -29.79 17.60 -17.57
C VAL A 1080 -29.47 17.75 -16.08
N THR A 1081 -28.49 18.61 -15.77
CA THR A 1081 -28.13 18.95 -14.40
C THR A 1081 -29.24 19.74 -13.71
N MET A 1082 -29.36 19.61 -12.39
CA MET A 1082 -30.22 20.48 -11.60
C MET A 1082 -29.73 21.92 -11.75
N THR A 1083 -30.57 22.79 -12.33
CA THR A 1083 -30.19 24.18 -12.58
C THR A 1083 -30.02 24.92 -11.25
N SER A 1084 -28.81 25.41 -10.99
CA SER A 1084 -28.28 25.81 -9.68
C SER A 1084 -29.02 26.98 -8.99
N GLY A 1085 -29.41 26.77 -7.74
CA GLY A 1085 -29.38 27.83 -6.72
C GLY A 1085 -27.94 28.04 -6.21
N ILE A 1086 -27.60 29.26 -5.81
CA ILE A 1086 -26.25 29.64 -5.33
C ILE A 1086 -25.84 28.77 -4.14
N LYS A 1087 -24.79 27.96 -4.31
CA LYS A 1087 -24.15 27.20 -3.23
C LYS A 1087 -23.16 28.10 -2.49
N HIS A 1088 -23.49 28.55 -1.29
CA HIS A 1088 -22.50 29.12 -0.38
C HIS A 1088 -21.86 28.01 0.46
N GLN A 1089 -20.73 27.48 -0.01
CA GLN A 1089 -19.89 26.57 0.76
C GLN A 1089 -18.78 27.33 1.49
N LYS A 1090 -18.85 27.36 2.82
CA LYS A 1090 -17.68 27.44 3.72
C LYS A 1090 -18.00 26.66 5.02
N GLU A 1091 -17.41 25.46 5.11
CA GLU A 1091 -17.25 24.57 6.28
C GLU A 1091 -18.45 23.72 6.79
N ASN A 1092 -18.25 22.39 6.68
CA ASN A 1092 -18.61 21.20 7.50
C ASN A 1092 -19.86 21.12 8.41
N LEU A 1093 -20.82 22.06 8.38
CA LEU A 1093 -21.96 22.02 9.33
C LEU A 1093 -23.35 21.80 8.70
N PHE A 1094 -23.67 22.46 7.58
CA PHE A 1094 -24.90 22.27 6.79
C PHE A 1094 -24.79 23.02 5.46
N ASN A 1095 -25.57 22.63 4.46
CA ASN A 1095 -25.76 23.38 3.23
C ASN A 1095 -27.07 24.17 3.29
N ALA A 1096 -27.13 25.32 2.64
CA ALA A 1096 -28.36 26.08 2.47
C ALA A 1096 -28.56 26.41 0.99
N TYR A 1097 -29.78 26.23 0.51
CA TYR A 1097 -30.19 26.40 -0.88
C TYR A 1097 -31.39 27.33 -0.93
N TYR A 1098 -31.31 28.43 -1.68
CA TYR A 1098 -32.47 29.28 -1.93
C TYR A 1098 -33.12 28.91 -3.27
N TYR A 1099 -34.40 28.55 -3.25
CA TYR A 1099 -35.22 28.20 -4.39
C TYR A 1099 -36.04 29.42 -4.79
N ALA A 1100 -35.59 30.13 -5.83
CA ALA A 1100 -36.24 31.36 -6.28
C ALA A 1100 -37.71 31.15 -6.71
N PHE A 1101 -38.06 29.98 -7.25
CA PHE A 1101 -39.41 29.67 -7.73
C PHE A 1101 -40.39 29.34 -6.58
N SER A 1102 -39.97 28.51 -5.62
CA SER A 1102 -40.82 28.11 -4.48
C SER A 1102 -40.70 29.04 -3.27
N LYS A 1103 -39.82 30.04 -3.32
CA LYS A 1103 -39.50 30.98 -2.22
C LYS A 1103 -39.08 30.26 -0.92
N ASN A 1104 -38.44 29.10 -1.07
CA ASN A 1104 -37.96 28.28 0.02
C ASN A 1104 -36.45 28.44 0.19
N ILE A 1105 -36.00 28.48 1.44
CA ILE A 1105 -34.61 28.16 1.79
C ILE A 1105 -34.63 26.72 2.31
N VAL A 1106 -33.96 25.81 1.64
CA VAL A 1106 -33.78 24.44 2.13
C VAL A 1106 -32.40 24.34 2.73
N CYS A 1107 -32.35 23.96 4.00
CA CYS A 1107 -31.12 23.67 4.70
C CYS A 1107 -30.95 22.16 4.76
N THR A 1108 -29.79 21.63 4.38
CA THR A 1108 -29.49 20.19 4.49
C THR A 1108 -28.31 19.94 5.42
N GLY A 1109 -28.45 18.98 6.32
CA GLY A 1109 -27.47 18.67 7.37
C GLY A 1109 -28.13 17.93 8.53
N ASP A 1110 -27.34 17.41 9.47
CA ASP A 1110 -27.89 16.68 10.61
C ASP A 1110 -28.46 17.65 11.65
N PHE A 1111 -29.79 17.86 11.62
CA PHE A 1111 -30.46 18.76 12.56
C PHE A 1111 -31.21 17.99 13.64
N THR A 1112 -30.91 18.30 14.90
CA THR A 1112 -31.56 17.70 16.07
C THR A 1112 -32.69 18.59 16.59
N VAL A 1113 -33.55 18.05 17.47
CA VAL A 1113 -34.76 18.71 18.02
C VAL A 1113 -34.53 20.04 18.78
N ASN A 1114 -33.28 20.43 19.03
CA ASN A 1114 -32.92 21.70 19.64
C ASN A 1114 -32.28 22.68 18.65
N THR A 1115 -32.43 22.43 17.35
CA THR A 1115 -31.93 23.29 16.27
C THR A 1115 -33.00 24.27 15.82
N LYS A 1116 -32.64 25.53 15.62
CA LYS A 1116 -33.50 26.51 14.94
C LYS A 1116 -32.73 27.34 13.91
N PHE A 1117 -33.47 27.83 12.94
CA PHE A 1117 -33.00 28.73 11.89
C PHE A 1117 -33.73 30.06 11.98
N ASP A 1118 -32.98 31.14 12.12
CA ASP A 1118 -33.50 32.50 12.09
C ASP A 1118 -33.11 33.15 10.75
N VAL A 1119 -34.09 33.62 9.99
CA VAL A 1119 -33.90 34.39 8.75
C VAL A 1119 -34.02 35.87 9.09
N ILE A 1120 -32.97 36.64 8.84
CA ILE A 1120 -32.87 38.06 9.15
C ILE A 1120 -32.74 38.83 7.82
N ASN A 1121 -33.49 39.90 7.62
CA ASN A 1121 -33.35 40.71 6.40
C ASN A 1121 -32.11 41.63 6.45
N SER A 1122 -31.84 42.30 5.33
CA SER A 1122 -30.71 43.24 5.19
C SER A 1122 -30.72 44.41 6.18
N ASN A 1123 -31.86 44.73 6.79
CA ASN A 1123 -32.00 45.76 7.84
C ASN A 1123 -31.78 45.21 9.26
N GLY A 1124 -31.38 43.95 9.41
CA GLY A 1124 -31.17 43.31 10.70
C GLY A 1124 -32.45 42.89 11.44
N VAL A 1125 -33.61 42.86 10.76
CA VAL A 1125 -34.90 42.46 11.35
C VAL A 1125 -35.15 40.97 11.13
N LEU A 1126 -35.50 40.24 12.19
CA LEU A 1126 -35.91 38.83 12.12
C LEU A 1126 -37.22 38.68 11.33
N VAL A 1127 -37.16 37.91 10.24
CA VAL A 1127 -38.27 37.67 9.30
C VAL A 1127 -38.98 36.35 9.61
N LYS A 1128 -38.22 35.30 9.96
CA LYS A 1128 -38.77 33.97 10.22
C LYS A 1128 -37.87 33.18 11.16
N THR A 1129 -38.49 32.41 12.05
CA THR A 1129 -37.82 31.33 12.79
C THR A 1129 -38.40 30.00 12.38
N GLN A 1130 -37.55 29.03 12.03
CA GLN A 1130 -37.93 27.64 11.79
C GLN A 1130 -37.23 26.75 12.82
N SER A 1131 -38.01 26.15 13.71
CA SER A 1131 -37.49 25.20 14.70
C SER A 1131 -37.60 23.78 14.17
N VAL A 1132 -36.64 22.94 14.53
CA VAL A 1132 -36.62 21.51 14.24
C VAL A 1132 -37.29 20.78 15.38
N THR A 1133 -38.46 20.19 15.14
CA THR A 1133 -39.25 19.51 16.19
C THR A 1133 -38.97 18.00 16.26
N THR A 1134 -38.42 17.43 15.20
CA THR A 1134 -37.99 16.04 15.07
C THR A 1134 -36.67 16.00 14.31
N PRO A 1135 -35.74 15.07 14.61
CA PRO A 1135 -34.50 14.97 13.85
C PRO A 1135 -34.79 14.80 12.37
N GLN A 1136 -34.17 15.63 11.53
CA GLN A 1136 -34.41 15.65 10.10
C GLN A 1136 -33.17 16.16 9.39
N ASN A 1137 -32.90 15.61 8.22
CA ASN A 1137 -31.71 15.93 7.43
C ASN A 1137 -31.94 17.15 6.52
N GLU A 1138 -33.18 17.63 6.48
CA GLU A 1138 -33.64 18.72 5.65
C GLU A 1138 -34.61 19.61 6.43
N VAL A 1139 -34.42 20.93 6.32
CA VAL A 1139 -35.32 21.94 6.90
C VAL A 1139 -35.70 22.93 5.81
N ILE A 1140 -37.00 22.98 5.50
CA ILE A 1140 -37.57 23.90 4.53
C ILE A 1140 -38.08 25.14 5.25
N ILE A 1141 -37.60 26.31 4.84
CA ILE A 1141 -37.99 27.62 5.39
C ILE A 1141 -38.64 28.43 4.27
N THR A 1142 -39.96 28.55 4.29
CA THR A 1142 -40.68 29.39 3.32
C THR A 1142 -40.64 30.85 3.74
N VAL A 1143 -40.07 31.72 2.90
CA VAL A 1143 -39.95 33.15 3.18
C VAL A 1143 -40.57 33.95 2.03
N PRO A 1144 -41.82 34.45 2.18
CA PRO A 1144 -42.59 34.95 1.05
C PRO A 1144 -42.02 36.21 0.35
N ASN A 1145 -41.14 36.98 1.01
CA ASN A 1145 -40.53 38.21 0.50
C ASN A 1145 -39.06 38.37 0.96
N ILE A 1146 -38.12 37.65 0.34
CA ILE A 1146 -36.68 37.89 0.53
C ILE A 1146 -36.24 39.03 -0.41
N SER A 1147 -35.77 40.13 0.18
CA SER A 1147 -35.05 41.18 -0.55
C SER A 1147 -33.56 40.80 -0.66
N LYS A 1148 -32.84 41.40 -1.61
CA LYS A 1148 -31.41 41.15 -1.82
C LYS A 1148 -30.65 41.44 -0.50
N GLY A 1149 -29.96 40.42 0.06
CA GLY A 1149 -29.13 40.55 1.28
C GLY A 1149 -29.75 40.04 2.59
N CYS A 1150 -30.37 38.85 2.61
CA CYS A 1150 -30.87 38.22 3.84
C CYS A 1150 -29.83 37.29 4.48
N TYR A 1151 -29.73 37.32 5.82
CA TYR A 1151 -28.88 36.43 6.59
C TYR A 1151 -29.66 35.22 7.12
N LEU A 1152 -29.07 34.03 7.03
CA LEU A 1152 -29.56 32.82 7.66
C LEU A 1152 -28.69 32.47 8.88
N VAL A 1153 -29.30 32.35 10.06
CA VAL A 1153 -28.61 32.06 11.31
C VAL A 1153 -29.02 30.69 11.84
N LEU A 1154 -28.08 29.76 11.92
CA LEU A 1154 -28.26 28.48 12.61
C LEU A 1154 -27.98 28.66 14.10
N ILE A 1155 -28.87 28.12 14.94
CA ILE A 1155 -28.72 28.07 16.39
C ILE A 1155 -28.92 26.63 16.84
N ARG A 1156 -27.88 26.00 17.40
CA ARG A 1156 -27.95 24.67 18.01
C ARG A 1156 -28.03 24.79 19.53
N ASN A 1157 -28.88 23.97 20.16
CA ASN A 1157 -29.07 23.92 21.62
C ASN A 1157 -29.68 25.20 22.20
N SER A 1158 -31.00 25.38 22.03
CA SER A 1158 -31.76 26.56 22.50
C SER A 1158 -31.68 26.89 24.00
N LYS A 1159 -31.06 26.03 24.83
CA LYS A 1159 -30.90 26.23 26.29
C LYS A 1159 -29.59 26.88 26.72
N THR A 1160 -28.55 26.87 25.88
CA THR A 1160 -27.23 27.46 26.19
C THR A 1160 -26.78 28.24 24.97
N SER A 1161 -26.41 29.50 25.14
CA SER A 1161 -26.15 30.50 24.09
C SER A 1161 -24.94 30.22 23.18
N GLU A 1162 -24.70 28.97 22.78
CA GLU A 1162 -23.52 28.54 22.03
C GLU A 1162 -23.83 28.19 20.58
N VAL A 1163 -22.99 28.73 19.70
CA VAL A 1163 -22.96 28.64 18.23
C VAL A 1163 -24.09 29.38 17.52
N LYS A 1164 -23.83 30.66 17.21
CA LYS A 1164 -24.52 31.44 16.16
C LYS A 1164 -23.63 31.44 14.92
N LYS A 1165 -23.96 30.65 13.88
CA LYS A 1165 -23.32 30.79 12.56
C LYS A 1165 -24.21 31.66 11.68
N ILE A 1166 -23.69 32.80 11.20
CA ILE A 1166 -24.38 33.72 10.29
C ILE A 1166 -23.90 33.40 8.88
N ILE A 1167 -24.81 33.00 7.99
CA ILE A 1167 -24.58 32.89 6.55
C ILE A 1167 -25.24 34.12 5.91
N ALA A 1168 -24.49 34.88 5.12
CA ALA A 1168 -24.95 36.10 4.45
C ALA A 1168 -25.50 35.83 3.04
#